data_AF-A0A0G4LXS9-F1
#
_entry.id   AF-A0A0G4LXS9-F1
#
_cell.length_a   1.000
_cell.length_b   1.000
_cell.length_c   1.000
_cell.angle_alpha   90.00
_cell.angle_beta   90.00
_cell.angle_gamma   90.00
#
_symmetry.space_group_name_H-M   'P 1'
#
loop_
_entity.id
_entity.type
_entity.pdbx_description
1 polymer ?
#
loop_
_entity_poly.entity_id
_entity_poly.type
_entity_poly.pdbx_seq_one_letter_code
_entity_poly.pdbx_strand_id
1 'polypeptide(L)'
;MIPRRFQQSICRPRLAVISASPLRTRISHPIALHCVSISKPRPPSVRAPFSTTTQRCQFTSSIRTANMSDYETILKGKYPAKDHAKRVADYIRSKVPSANGILYLEGRHTKLEEDSDHPEPFRQRRYFFYLTGCILADCHYIFDLKTSQSTLFIPPVDPEDVIWSGMPMTAEEAKEKYDIDNVLYTNDVNAELARLGKGSGSTAFAIANQVLDTVSFIEFEHKNFDVLKGAIEECRVVKDDYEVALTRKANVISTTAHHAVMKAVNKAKNEQELEAIFLERCFAHGAKSQAYHAIHAAGRAAATLHYVHNSAPLEGKLNVLLDGGAEWDCYASDITRTFPISGKFSKESRAIYDIVLKMQLESIKVLKEGILWDDVHELAHKIAIEGLLDLGILKGEVDEILKARTSVAFFPHGLGHYLGMDTHDVGGTPNYADSDPMFRYLRKRGTLPAGSLVTVEPGIYFCSFIIEPYLKDPTHSKYIDTDVLDKYWDVGGVRIEDNLLITKTGSENLTPTIKDPEEIEKFVGSSYIGINIAGRGLSNSYLDPPSLFSSPVPTAMAPKYFIPLESNPDVFNALITCLGISPNLRFQDVWTLEDTNELLSIPVLALVLVFPTTPAYDARAQTDDADADDWMVTHQEDDEDALWFKQTIHNACGLYAILHALANGRAKDFIQPGSVLDTLFSITAPMNPAQAAMVLETSKELEAAYDSVAKQGSTVAPPAEDEVNHHYICFVKSPDTGHLFELDGDRKGPVDRGVIDEDQRVDLGPKSLELVREYIKMGEGDVNFSLMALVENTS
;
A
#
# COMPACT_ATOMS: atom_id res chain seq x y z
N MET A 1 27.84 -20.85 35.80
CA MET A 1 27.72 -22.25 36.25
C MET A 1 26.26 -22.64 36.09
N ILE A 2 25.91 -23.29 34.97
CA ILE A 2 24.57 -23.79 34.62
C ILE A 2 24.80 -25.15 33.91
N PRO A 3 24.01 -26.20 34.20
CA PRO A 3 24.39 -27.57 33.89
C PRO A 3 24.07 -27.97 32.44
N ARG A 4 24.98 -28.78 31.90
CA ARG A 4 24.96 -29.44 30.59
C ARG A 4 23.74 -30.37 30.43
N ARG A 5 23.22 -30.46 29.19
CA ARG A 5 23.22 -31.68 28.35
C ARG A 5 22.49 -31.44 27.01
N PHE A 6 23.25 -31.34 25.92
CA PHE A 6 22.83 -31.87 24.63
C PHE A 6 23.99 -32.68 24.04
N GLN A 7 23.72 -33.97 23.80
CA GLN A 7 24.65 -34.90 23.17
C GLN A 7 24.72 -34.58 21.67
N GLN A 8 25.86 -34.06 21.22
CA GLN A 8 26.25 -34.06 19.82
C GLN A 8 26.65 -35.49 19.40
N SER A 9 26.08 -35.99 18.29
CA SER A 9 26.68 -37.07 17.52
C SER A 9 27.32 -36.47 16.27
N ILE A 10 28.64 -36.32 16.32
CA ILE A 10 29.48 -35.88 15.20
C ILE A 10 29.85 -37.13 14.40
N CYS A 11 29.43 -37.20 13.13
CA CYS A 11 30.07 -38.06 12.14
C CYS A 11 30.62 -37.18 11.01
N ARG A 12 31.95 -37.04 10.98
CA ARG A 12 32.72 -36.43 9.88
C ARG A 12 32.63 -37.30 8.62
N PRO A 13 32.50 -36.73 7.41
CA PRO A 13 32.75 -37.48 6.18
C PRO A 13 34.25 -37.54 5.86
N ARG A 14 34.73 -38.73 5.49
CA ARG A 14 36.04 -38.95 4.89
C ARG A 14 36.02 -38.49 3.43
N LEU A 15 36.94 -37.59 3.08
CA LEU A 15 37.36 -37.33 1.71
C LEU A 15 37.90 -38.60 1.04
N ALA A 16 37.38 -38.92 -0.14
CA ALA A 16 38.03 -39.80 -1.10
C ALA A 16 37.97 -39.15 -2.49
N VAL A 17 39.14 -38.76 -2.98
CA VAL A 17 39.42 -38.28 -4.33
C VAL A 17 39.50 -39.48 -5.27
N ILE A 18 38.69 -39.54 -6.33
CA ILE A 18 38.99 -40.36 -7.52
C ILE A 18 38.56 -39.60 -8.79
N SER A 19 39.53 -39.37 -9.67
CA SER A 19 39.40 -38.89 -11.05
C SER A 19 38.88 -39.98 -12.00
N ALA A 20 38.11 -39.63 -13.03
CA ALA A 20 38.36 -40.03 -14.43
C ALA A 20 37.30 -39.46 -15.40
N SER A 21 37.79 -39.09 -16.59
CA SER A 21 37.16 -38.49 -17.77
C SER A 21 36.21 -39.43 -18.56
N PRO A 22 35.51 -38.94 -19.61
CA PRO A 22 34.23 -39.49 -20.07
C PRO A 22 34.36 -40.48 -21.23
N LEU A 23 33.41 -41.43 -21.30
CA LEU A 23 33.21 -42.31 -22.45
C LEU A 23 31.88 -42.00 -23.14
N ARG A 24 32.01 -41.59 -24.40
CA ARG A 24 30.95 -41.51 -25.41
C ARG A 24 30.33 -42.88 -25.66
N THR A 25 29.02 -42.96 -25.77
CA THR A 25 28.35 -43.96 -26.61
C THR A 25 27.21 -43.32 -27.39
N ARG A 26 27.30 -43.44 -28.72
CA ARG A 26 26.24 -43.15 -29.69
C ARG A 26 25.34 -44.38 -29.76
N ILE A 27 24.02 -44.19 -29.81
CA ILE A 27 23.11 -45.13 -30.48
C ILE A 27 22.13 -44.34 -31.35
N SER A 28 22.19 -44.68 -32.63
CA SER A 28 21.39 -44.34 -33.81
C SER A 28 20.08 -45.16 -33.86
N HIS A 29 18.91 -44.57 -34.17
CA HIS A 29 18.12 -44.62 -35.45
C HIS A 29 16.60 -44.88 -35.12
N PRO A 30 15.61 -44.77 -36.04
CA PRO A 30 15.21 -43.63 -36.89
C PRO A 30 13.66 -43.39 -36.98
N ILE A 31 13.28 -42.20 -37.50
CA ILE A 31 12.14 -41.84 -38.41
C ILE A 31 10.71 -42.38 -38.15
N ALA A 32 9.74 -41.46 -38.00
CA ALA A 32 8.50 -41.42 -38.79
C ALA A 32 7.82 -40.03 -38.73
N LEU A 33 7.91 -39.28 -39.82
CA LEU A 33 7.13 -38.06 -40.10
C LEU A 33 5.83 -38.48 -40.79
N HIS A 34 4.68 -38.16 -40.19
CA HIS A 34 3.40 -38.17 -40.90
C HIS A 34 2.92 -36.74 -41.13
N CYS A 35 2.84 -36.42 -42.42
CA CYS A 35 2.29 -35.21 -42.98
C CYS A 35 0.78 -35.42 -43.14
N VAL A 36 -0.04 -34.57 -42.50
CA VAL A 36 -1.47 -34.48 -42.79
C VAL A 36 -1.80 -33.01 -43.04
N SER A 37 -2.15 -32.73 -44.29
CA SER A 37 -2.72 -31.46 -44.75
C SER A 37 -4.17 -31.33 -44.27
N ILE A 38 -4.53 -30.21 -43.64
CA ILE A 38 -5.93 -29.78 -43.55
C ILE A 38 -6.04 -28.29 -43.87
N SER A 39 -6.99 -28.04 -44.77
CA SER A 39 -7.41 -26.81 -45.44
C SER A 39 -7.96 -25.71 -44.55
N LYS A 40 -7.63 -24.46 -44.86
CA LYS A 40 -8.28 -23.23 -44.36
C LYS A 40 -9.68 -23.03 -44.98
N PRO A 41 -10.68 -22.52 -44.24
CA PRO A 41 -11.85 -21.91 -44.85
C PRO A 41 -11.70 -20.38 -44.98
N ARG A 42 -12.15 -19.84 -46.12
CA ARG A 42 -12.36 -18.40 -46.41
C ARG A 42 -13.61 -17.87 -45.69
N PRO A 43 -13.67 -16.58 -45.34
CA PRO A 43 -14.93 -15.91 -44.99
C PRO A 43 -15.62 -15.35 -46.25
N PRO A 44 -16.97 -15.17 -46.24
CA PRO A 44 -17.69 -14.62 -47.37
C PRO A 44 -17.68 -13.09 -47.38
N SER A 45 -17.63 -12.55 -48.60
CA SER A 45 -17.71 -11.13 -48.95
C SER A 45 -19.16 -10.68 -49.13
N VAL A 46 -19.53 -9.52 -48.55
CA VAL A 46 -20.65 -8.70 -49.03
C VAL A 46 -20.26 -7.22 -48.96
N ARG A 47 -20.25 -6.54 -50.13
CA ARG A 47 -20.29 -5.06 -50.35
C ARG A 47 -21.78 -4.72 -50.60
N ALA A 48 -22.41 -3.58 -50.30
CA ALA A 48 -22.10 -2.12 -50.17
C ALA A 48 -23.44 -1.41 -49.75
N PRO A 49 -23.64 -0.04 -49.70
CA PRO A 49 -22.75 1.13 -49.53
C PRO A 49 -23.23 2.24 -48.52
N PHE A 50 -22.33 3.22 -48.25
CA PHE A 50 -22.48 4.65 -47.86
C PHE A 50 -23.36 5.11 -46.68
N SER A 51 -22.72 5.77 -45.68
CA SER A 51 -22.93 7.20 -45.38
C SER A 51 -21.90 7.69 -44.35
N THR A 52 -21.30 8.83 -44.63
CA THR A 52 -20.31 9.55 -43.80
C THR A 52 -21.00 10.42 -42.75
N THR A 53 -20.74 10.17 -41.47
CA THR A 53 -20.92 11.19 -40.42
C THR A 53 -19.76 11.11 -39.44
N THR A 54 -19.02 12.22 -39.36
CA THR A 54 -17.92 12.47 -38.44
C THR A 54 -18.45 12.56 -37.01
N GLN A 55 -18.08 11.63 -36.14
CA GLN A 55 -18.32 11.76 -34.70
C GLN A 55 -17.02 11.48 -33.95
N ARG A 56 -16.48 12.54 -33.34
CA ARG A 56 -15.40 12.47 -32.35
C ARG A 56 -15.90 11.62 -31.18
N CYS A 57 -15.38 10.40 -31.05
CA CYS A 57 -15.57 9.58 -29.86
C CYS A 57 -14.49 9.98 -28.84
N GLN A 58 -14.88 10.76 -27.82
CA GLN A 58 -14.13 10.88 -26.58
C GLN A 58 -14.23 9.53 -25.86
N PHE A 59 -13.11 8.83 -25.75
CA PHE A 59 -12.97 7.69 -24.86
C PHE A 59 -12.67 8.24 -23.45
N THR A 60 -13.68 8.32 -22.61
CA THR A 60 -13.47 8.42 -21.15
C THR A 60 -13.33 7.00 -20.62
N SER A 61 -12.12 6.65 -20.20
CA SER A 61 -11.84 5.38 -19.53
C SER A 61 -12.31 5.47 -18.08
N SER A 62 -13.41 4.80 -17.74
CA SER A 62 -13.74 4.52 -16.33
C SER A 62 -12.84 3.39 -15.84
N ILE A 63 -11.67 3.77 -15.33
CA ILE A 63 -10.85 2.92 -14.48
C ILE A 63 -11.58 2.85 -13.14
N ARG A 64 -12.20 1.72 -12.82
CA ARG A 64 -12.68 1.44 -11.46
C ARG A 64 -11.46 1.29 -10.56
N THR A 65 -11.13 2.33 -9.80
CA THR A 65 -10.26 2.25 -8.63
C THR A 65 -10.98 1.41 -7.57
N ALA A 66 -10.44 0.25 -7.22
CA ALA A 66 -10.95 -0.50 -6.08
C ALA A 66 -10.52 0.24 -4.80
N ASN A 67 -11.50 0.60 -3.97
CA ASN A 67 -11.34 1.44 -2.78
C ASN A 67 -10.34 0.85 -1.76
N MET A 68 -9.46 1.73 -1.22
CA MET A 68 -8.53 1.43 -0.12
C MET A 68 -9.22 0.95 1.17
N SER A 69 -10.53 1.13 1.33
CA SER A 69 -11.31 0.64 2.48
C SER A 69 -11.58 -0.87 2.47
N ASP A 70 -11.38 -1.55 1.33
CA ASP A 70 -11.78 -2.95 1.15
C ASP A 70 -10.80 -3.94 1.82
N TYR A 71 -9.49 -3.70 1.72
CA TYR A 71 -8.50 -4.67 2.17
C TYR A 71 -8.45 -4.82 3.70
N GLU A 72 -8.55 -3.74 4.48
CA GLU A 72 -8.57 -3.84 5.96
C GLU A 72 -9.81 -4.60 6.47
N THR A 73 -10.93 -4.51 5.74
CA THR A 73 -12.14 -5.28 6.07
C THR A 73 -11.92 -6.78 5.84
N ILE A 74 -11.31 -7.14 4.70
CA ILE A 74 -10.94 -8.52 4.38
C ILE A 74 -9.97 -9.07 5.45
N LEU A 75 -8.95 -8.29 5.82
CA LEU A 75 -7.91 -8.69 6.77
C LEU A 75 -8.39 -8.86 8.22
N LYS A 76 -9.58 -8.36 8.59
CA LYS A 76 -10.23 -8.69 9.88
C LYS A 76 -10.67 -10.17 9.96
N GLY A 77 -10.86 -10.81 8.81
CA GLY A 77 -11.12 -12.24 8.72
C GLY A 77 -9.87 -13.08 9.01
N LYS A 78 -10.05 -14.40 9.09
CA LYS A 78 -8.93 -15.34 9.16
C LYS A 78 -8.30 -15.55 7.79
N TYR A 79 -6.99 -15.75 7.77
CA TYR A 79 -6.29 -16.26 6.59
C TYR A 79 -6.96 -17.58 6.11
N PRO A 80 -7.33 -17.72 4.82
CA PRO A 80 -8.19 -18.81 4.32
C PRO A 80 -7.42 -20.15 4.11
N ALA A 81 -6.72 -20.60 5.15
CA ALA A 81 -5.84 -21.76 5.13
C ALA A 81 -6.54 -23.06 4.68
N LYS A 82 -7.76 -23.33 5.13
CA LYS A 82 -8.48 -24.56 4.71
C LYS A 82 -8.85 -24.54 3.24
N ASP A 83 -9.22 -23.38 2.71
CA ASP A 83 -9.57 -23.28 1.30
C ASP A 83 -8.31 -23.42 0.42
N HIS A 84 -7.17 -22.88 0.86
CA HIS A 84 -5.87 -23.15 0.23
C HIS A 84 -5.54 -24.65 0.21
N ALA A 85 -5.71 -25.34 1.33
CA ALA A 85 -5.44 -26.78 1.43
C ALA A 85 -6.38 -27.61 0.54
N LYS A 86 -7.67 -27.25 0.45
CA LYS A 86 -8.61 -27.87 -0.49
C LYS A 86 -8.21 -27.63 -1.94
N ARG A 87 -7.85 -26.40 -2.33
CA ARG A 87 -7.38 -26.09 -3.69
C ARG A 87 -6.18 -26.96 -4.08
N VAL A 88 -5.22 -27.13 -3.17
CA VAL A 88 -4.04 -27.99 -3.39
C VAL A 88 -4.42 -29.47 -3.49
N ALA A 89 -5.30 -29.96 -2.61
CA ALA A 89 -5.80 -31.33 -2.67
C ALA A 89 -6.52 -31.62 -4.00
N ASP A 90 -7.34 -30.69 -4.48
CA ASP A 90 -8.06 -30.82 -5.75
C ASP A 90 -7.12 -30.75 -6.95
N TYR A 91 -6.09 -29.90 -6.90
CA TYR A 91 -5.03 -29.90 -7.90
C TYR A 91 -4.32 -31.26 -7.96
N ILE A 92 -3.94 -31.83 -6.82
CA ILE A 92 -3.32 -33.17 -6.76
C ILE A 92 -4.24 -34.22 -7.36
N ARG A 93 -5.54 -34.20 -7.02
CA ARG A 93 -6.54 -35.12 -7.59
C ARG A 93 -6.70 -34.98 -9.10
N SER A 94 -6.52 -33.78 -9.64
CA SER A 94 -6.53 -33.57 -11.10
C SER A 94 -5.39 -34.29 -11.82
N LYS A 95 -4.26 -34.52 -11.14
CA LYS A 95 -3.08 -35.24 -11.68
C LYS A 95 -3.05 -36.71 -11.29
N VAL A 96 -3.55 -37.02 -10.09
CA VAL A 96 -3.62 -38.36 -9.50
C VAL A 96 -5.05 -38.59 -9.02
N PRO A 97 -5.98 -39.03 -9.89
CA PRO A 97 -7.40 -39.16 -9.54
C PRO A 97 -7.71 -40.05 -8.35
N SER A 98 -6.82 -40.99 -8.04
CA SER A 98 -6.91 -41.88 -6.86
C SER A 98 -6.26 -41.31 -5.60
N ALA A 99 -5.85 -40.03 -5.60
CA ALA A 99 -5.18 -39.43 -4.45
C ALA A 99 -6.06 -39.46 -3.19
N ASN A 100 -5.56 -40.17 -2.19
CA ASN A 100 -6.18 -40.37 -0.88
C ASN A 100 -5.08 -40.36 0.19
N GLY A 101 -5.43 -40.01 1.44
CA GLY A 101 -4.48 -39.87 2.54
C GLY A 101 -4.35 -38.41 2.98
N ILE A 102 -3.12 -37.93 3.20
CA ILE A 102 -2.87 -36.63 3.84
C ILE A 102 -1.87 -35.75 3.08
N LEU A 103 -2.00 -34.44 3.24
CA LEU A 103 -0.89 -33.50 3.08
C LEU A 103 -0.17 -33.36 4.43
N TYR A 104 1.16 -33.37 4.41
CA TYR A 104 2.01 -33.15 5.58
C TYR A 104 3.07 -32.09 5.28
N LEU A 105 3.17 -31.08 6.15
CA LEU A 105 4.18 -30.03 6.09
C LEU A 105 4.76 -29.72 7.47
N GLU A 106 6.01 -29.28 7.49
CA GLU A 106 6.68 -28.77 8.68
C GLU A 106 6.98 -27.28 8.50
N GLY A 107 6.74 -26.50 9.56
CA GLY A 107 7.15 -25.11 9.66
C GLY A 107 8.68 -24.97 9.69
N ARG A 108 9.17 -23.73 9.68
CA ARG A 108 10.58 -23.47 9.92
C ARG A 108 10.87 -23.77 11.39
N HIS A 109 11.91 -24.56 11.61
CA HIS A 109 12.44 -24.82 12.93
C HIS A 109 13.28 -23.65 13.42
N THR A 110 13.24 -23.38 14.73
CA THR A 110 14.14 -22.42 15.36
C THR A 110 15.58 -22.85 15.15
N LYS A 111 16.44 -21.90 14.79
CA LYS A 111 17.87 -22.11 14.62
C LYS A 111 18.62 -21.06 15.42
N LEU A 112 19.79 -21.45 15.91
CA LEU A 112 20.72 -20.56 16.56
C LEU A 112 21.82 -20.18 15.56
N GLU A 113 22.33 -18.97 15.69
CA GLU A 113 23.55 -18.51 15.02
C GLU A 113 24.71 -19.47 15.33
N GLU A 114 25.62 -19.65 14.37
CA GLU A 114 26.76 -20.57 14.52
C GLU A 114 27.60 -20.19 15.76
N ASP A 115 27.85 -21.17 16.64
CA ASP A 115 28.59 -21.01 17.91
C ASP A 115 28.01 -19.97 18.90
N SER A 116 26.71 -19.62 18.78
CA SER A 116 26.01 -18.69 19.67
C SER A 116 24.70 -19.28 20.21
N ASP A 117 24.21 -18.73 21.32
CA ASP A 117 22.86 -18.98 21.85
C ASP A 117 21.82 -17.96 21.34
N HIS A 118 22.20 -17.09 20.39
CA HIS A 118 21.29 -16.16 19.74
C HIS A 118 20.47 -16.83 18.64
N PRO A 119 19.13 -16.65 18.59
CA PRO A 119 18.32 -17.18 17.51
C PRO A 119 18.60 -16.45 16.19
N GLU A 120 18.66 -17.20 15.08
CA GLU A 120 18.67 -16.62 13.73
C GLU A 120 17.38 -15.83 13.48
N PRO A 121 17.40 -14.79 12.63
CA PRO A 121 16.20 -14.14 12.14
C PRO A 121 15.18 -15.14 11.58
N PHE A 122 13.99 -15.16 12.19
CA PHE A 122 12.92 -16.08 11.85
C PHE A 122 12.04 -15.54 10.72
N ARG A 123 11.86 -16.36 9.69
CA ARG A 123 10.92 -16.16 8.58
C ARG A 123 10.34 -17.52 8.19
N GLN A 124 9.02 -17.64 8.18
CA GLN A 124 8.33 -18.92 8.00
C GLN A 124 8.56 -19.52 6.60
N ARG A 125 8.50 -20.85 6.49
CA ARG A 125 8.46 -21.55 5.21
C ARG A 125 7.16 -21.21 4.45
N ARG A 126 7.30 -20.51 3.32
CA ARG A 126 6.69 -20.88 2.02
C ARG A 126 5.35 -21.61 2.08
N TYR A 127 5.49 -22.87 1.73
CA TYR A 127 4.42 -23.84 1.57
C TYR A 127 3.66 -24.10 2.87
N PHE A 128 4.33 -24.06 4.03
CA PHE A 128 3.68 -24.22 5.33
C PHE A 128 2.78 -23.05 5.65
N PHE A 129 3.28 -21.81 5.51
CA PHE A 129 2.47 -20.62 5.75
C PHE A 129 1.26 -20.58 4.81
N TYR A 130 1.44 -20.90 3.52
CA TYR A 130 0.33 -20.89 2.56
C TYR A 130 -0.85 -21.79 2.97
N LEU A 131 -0.59 -22.92 3.65
CA LEU A 131 -1.65 -23.85 4.08
C LEU A 131 -2.10 -23.66 5.53
N THR A 132 -1.59 -22.66 6.25
CA THR A 132 -1.85 -22.50 7.69
C THR A 132 -2.08 -21.07 8.16
N GLY A 133 -1.49 -20.08 7.49
CA GLY A 133 -1.32 -18.72 8.01
C GLY A 133 -0.46 -18.63 9.27
N CYS A 134 0.20 -19.72 9.68
CA CYS A 134 0.84 -19.82 10.99
C CYS A 134 2.27 -19.29 10.99
N ILE A 135 2.53 -18.29 11.84
CA ILE A 135 3.85 -17.67 12.01
C ILE A 135 4.70 -18.34 13.10
N LEU A 136 4.16 -19.32 13.83
CA LEU A 136 4.89 -19.97 14.92
C LEU A 136 5.99 -20.88 14.36
N ALA A 137 7.14 -20.87 15.03
CA ALA A 137 8.23 -21.79 14.76
C ALA A 137 7.89 -23.21 15.23
N ASP A 138 8.66 -24.20 14.75
CA ASP A 138 8.66 -25.57 15.28
C ASP A 138 7.27 -26.26 15.24
N CYS A 139 6.43 -25.89 14.27
CA CYS A 139 5.10 -26.43 14.09
C CYS A 139 5.04 -27.50 12.97
N HIS A 140 4.04 -28.37 13.01
CA HIS A 140 3.70 -29.30 11.93
C HIS A 140 2.25 -29.11 11.49
N TYR A 141 1.91 -29.57 10.29
CA TYR A 141 0.56 -29.44 9.74
C TYR A 141 0.16 -30.70 8.99
N ILE A 142 -1.08 -31.13 9.22
CA ILE A 142 -1.74 -32.22 8.49
C ILE A 142 -3.05 -31.72 7.90
N PHE A 143 -3.31 -32.07 6.65
CA PHE A 143 -4.62 -31.94 6.02
C PHE A 143 -5.08 -33.30 5.48
N ASP A 144 -6.20 -33.82 5.96
CA ASP A 144 -6.80 -35.08 5.49
C ASP A 144 -7.61 -34.82 4.23
N LEU A 145 -7.19 -35.40 3.10
CA LEU A 145 -7.86 -35.21 1.81
C LEU A 145 -9.31 -35.70 1.84
N LYS A 146 -9.61 -36.75 2.60
CA LYS A 146 -10.94 -37.38 2.60
C LYS A 146 -11.93 -36.57 3.43
N THR A 147 -11.53 -36.15 4.62
CA THR A 147 -12.43 -35.46 5.56
C THR A 147 -12.35 -33.93 5.42
N SER A 148 -11.35 -33.43 4.71
CA SER A 148 -10.99 -32.00 4.64
C SER A 148 -10.74 -31.39 6.02
N GLN A 149 -10.34 -32.22 7.00
CA GLN A 149 -9.94 -31.77 8.32
C GLN A 149 -8.47 -31.38 8.35
N SER A 150 -8.22 -30.26 9.00
CA SER A 150 -6.90 -29.67 9.21
C SER A 150 -6.48 -29.77 10.68
N THR A 151 -5.24 -30.18 10.92
CA THR A 151 -4.65 -30.27 12.25
C THR A 151 -3.32 -29.53 12.26
N LEU A 152 -3.22 -28.47 13.05
CA LEU A 152 -1.96 -27.77 13.36
C LEU A 152 -1.35 -28.36 14.62
N PHE A 153 -0.05 -28.62 14.60
CA PHE A 153 0.70 -29.08 15.77
C PHE A 153 1.62 -27.96 16.22
N ILE A 154 1.44 -27.48 17.45
CA ILE A 154 2.26 -26.43 18.06
C ILE A 154 3.18 -27.01 19.15
N PRO A 155 4.30 -26.37 19.50
CA PRO A 155 5.13 -26.82 20.62
C PRO A 155 4.34 -26.86 21.94
N PRO A 156 4.55 -27.88 22.80
CA PRO A 156 3.95 -27.90 24.13
C PRO A 156 4.53 -26.80 25.02
N VAL A 157 3.73 -26.32 25.98
CA VAL A 157 4.19 -25.34 26.97
C VAL A 157 5.26 -25.99 27.86
N ASP A 158 6.46 -25.41 27.86
CA ASP A 158 7.50 -25.73 28.85
C ASP A 158 7.45 -24.69 29.99
N PRO A 159 7.10 -25.09 31.23
CA PRO A 159 7.06 -24.18 32.37
C PRO A 159 8.38 -23.45 32.65
N GLU A 160 9.52 -24.06 32.31
CA GLU A 160 10.82 -23.40 32.49
C GLU A 160 11.00 -22.28 31.46
N ASP A 161 10.59 -22.49 30.21
CA ASP A 161 10.71 -21.50 29.13
C ASP A 161 9.78 -20.29 29.32
N VAL A 162 8.62 -20.48 29.98
CA VAL A 162 7.69 -19.37 30.27
C VAL A 162 8.36 -18.23 31.05
N ILE A 163 9.33 -18.55 31.91
CA ILE A 163 10.08 -17.55 32.69
C ILE A 163 10.99 -16.69 31.78
N TRP A 164 11.51 -17.27 30.69
CA TRP A 164 12.49 -16.64 29.80
C TRP A 164 11.85 -15.97 28.58
N SER A 165 10.87 -16.65 27.99
CA SER A 165 10.30 -16.34 26.68
C SER A 165 8.85 -15.85 26.75
N GLY A 166 8.25 -15.85 27.95
CA GLY A 166 6.84 -15.55 28.16
C GLY A 166 5.93 -16.74 27.84
N MET A 167 4.62 -16.58 28.07
CA MET A 167 3.65 -17.64 27.77
C MET A 167 3.56 -17.83 26.24
N PRO A 168 3.87 -19.03 25.71
CA PRO A 168 3.68 -19.30 24.29
C PRO A 168 2.18 -19.40 23.96
N MET A 169 1.85 -19.27 22.67
CA MET A 169 0.48 -19.41 22.19
C MET A 169 -0.11 -20.77 22.62
N THR A 170 -1.29 -20.73 23.22
CA THR A 170 -2.06 -21.91 23.63
C THR A 170 -2.79 -22.55 22.44
N ALA A 171 -3.26 -23.79 22.61
CA ALA A 171 -4.02 -24.50 21.59
C ALA A 171 -5.36 -23.80 21.29
N GLU A 172 -6.00 -23.24 22.32
CA GLU A 172 -7.25 -22.48 22.22
C GLU A 172 -7.03 -21.19 21.42
N GLU A 173 -5.99 -20.41 21.74
CA GLU A 173 -5.63 -19.20 20.99
C GLU A 173 -5.26 -19.50 19.54
N ALA A 174 -4.51 -20.58 19.29
CA ALA A 174 -4.18 -21.00 17.93
C ALA A 174 -5.43 -21.36 17.13
N LYS A 175 -6.41 -22.04 17.74
CA LYS A 175 -7.69 -22.38 17.10
C LYS A 175 -8.57 -21.15 16.87
N GLU A 176 -8.52 -20.18 17.76
CA GLU A 176 -9.20 -18.89 17.58
C GLU A 176 -8.55 -18.06 16.47
N LYS A 177 -7.21 -18.05 16.38
CA LYS A 177 -6.47 -17.22 15.41
C LYS A 177 -6.43 -17.80 14.01
N TYR A 178 -6.10 -19.09 13.86
CA TYR A 178 -5.89 -19.72 12.56
C TYR A 178 -7.16 -20.39 12.04
N ASP A 179 -7.28 -20.50 10.71
CA ASP A 179 -8.37 -21.23 10.07
C ASP A 179 -8.05 -22.73 10.02
N ILE A 180 -8.25 -23.40 11.16
CA ILE A 180 -7.91 -24.82 11.38
C ILE A 180 -9.00 -25.52 12.20
N ASP A 181 -9.12 -26.83 12.07
CA ASP A 181 -10.16 -27.60 12.77
C ASP A 181 -9.68 -28.10 14.14
N ASN A 182 -8.43 -28.58 14.19
CA ASN A 182 -7.81 -29.12 15.40
C ASN A 182 -6.43 -28.50 15.66
N VAL A 183 -6.09 -28.37 16.95
CA VAL A 183 -4.74 -28.07 17.41
C VAL A 183 -4.29 -29.18 18.35
N LEU A 184 -3.13 -29.76 18.07
CA LEU A 184 -2.46 -30.75 18.92
C LEU A 184 -1.04 -30.27 19.24
N TYR A 185 -0.31 -31.02 20.07
CA TYR A 185 1.08 -30.70 20.39
C TYR A 185 2.06 -31.50 19.53
N THR A 186 3.27 -30.97 19.30
CA THR A 186 4.28 -31.59 18.43
C THR A 186 4.72 -33.00 18.85
N ASN A 187 4.59 -33.34 20.14
CA ASN A 187 4.82 -34.70 20.65
C ASN A 187 3.79 -35.73 20.16
N ASP A 188 2.62 -35.29 19.68
CA ASP A 188 1.53 -36.16 19.21
C ASP A 188 1.56 -36.42 17.69
N VAL A 189 2.47 -35.77 16.93
CA VAL A 189 2.55 -35.86 15.46
C VAL A 189 2.59 -37.31 14.96
N ASN A 190 3.51 -38.12 15.50
CA ASN A 190 3.66 -39.52 15.08
C ASN A 190 2.46 -40.39 15.45
N ALA A 191 1.82 -40.13 16.59
CA ALA A 191 0.63 -40.85 17.01
C ALA A 191 -0.54 -40.57 16.06
N GLU A 192 -0.70 -39.31 15.64
CA GLU A 192 -1.74 -38.91 14.71
C GLU A 192 -1.47 -39.42 13.28
N LEU A 193 -0.22 -39.38 12.81
CA LEU A 193 0.18 -40.00 11.54
C LEU A 193 -0.12 -41.50 11.53
N ALA A 194 0.20 -42.22 12.62
CA ALA A 194 -0.12 -43.65 12.74
C ALA A 194 -1.63 -43.93 12.78
N ARG A 195 -2.44 -43.01 13.32
CA ARG A 195 -3.90 -43.12 13.31
C ARG A 195 -4.47 -42.94 11.90
N LEU A 196 -3.99 -41.93 11.17
CA LEU A 196 -4.47 -41.57 9.84
C LEU A 196 -3.98 -42.55 8.75
N GLY A 197 -2.80 -43.15 8.92
CA GLY A 197 -2.20 -44.08 7.96
C GLY A 197 -2.96 -45.40 7.75
N LYS A 198 -3.70 -45.88 8.76
CA LYS A 198 -4.35 -47.22 8.78
C LYS A 198 -5.42 -47.48 7.71
N GLY A 199 -5.77 -46.50 6.88
CA GLY A 199 -6.69 -46.66 5.76
C GLY A 199 -6.04 -47.35 4.55
N SER A 200 -6.77 -48.21 3.84
CA SER A 200 -6.31 -48.80 2.57
C SER A 200 -6.14 -47.72 1.49
N GLY A 201 -5.05 -47.80 0.72
CA GLY A 201 -4.69 -46.85 -0.33
C GLY A 201 -4.28 -45.46 0.18
N SER A 202 -3.88 -45.35 1.46
CA SER A 202 -3.47 -44.07 2.06
C SER A 202 -2.10 -43.65 1.56
N THR A 203 -1.98 -42.38 1.15
CA THR A 203 -0.71 -41.77 0.73
C THR A 203 -0.35 -40.61 1.64
N ALA A 204 0.89 -40.56 2.13
CA ALA A 204 1.46 -39.37 2.74
C ALA A 204 2.11 -38.50 1.66
N PHE A 205 1.51 -37.34 1.36
CA PHE A 205 2.09 -36.33 0.49
C PHE A 205 2.88 -35.34 1.34
N ALA A 206 4.18 -35.23 1.09
CA ALA A 206 5.06 -34.29 1.80
C ALA A 206 6.05 -33.64 0.82
N ILE A 207 6.91 -32.74 1.30
CA ILE A 207 7.97 -32.15 0.48
C ILE A 207 9.31 -32.83 0.83
N ALA A 208 9.99 -33.35 -0.20
CA ALA A 208 11.29 -34.00 -0.03
C ALA A 208 12.30 -33.06 0.67
N ASN A 209 13.14 -33.63 1.54
CA ASN A 209 14.16 -32.92 2.32
C ASN A 209 13.63 -31.83 3.29
N GLN A 210 12.32 -31.80 3.55
CA GLN A 210 11.69 -30.90 4.52
C GLN A 210 11.04 -31.64 5.69
N VAL A 211 11.19 -32.97 5.77
CA VAL A 211 10.65 -33.82 6.82
C VAL A 211 11.78 -34.27 7.74
N LEU A 212 11.61 -34.12 9.06
CA LEU A 212 12.55 -34.60 10.06
C LEU A 212 12.63 -36.13 10.10
N ASP A 213 13.82 -36.67 10.38
CA ASP A 213 14.05 -38.12 10.53
C ASP A 213 13.21 -38.76 11.66
N THR A 214 12.75 -37.95 12.61
CA THR A 214 11.90 -38.38 13.73
C THR A 214 10.45 -38.60 13.34
N VAL A 215 10.03 -38.14 12.15
CA VAL A 215 8.66 -38.26 11.64
C VAL A 215 8.49 -39.57 10.88
N SER A 216 7.46 -40.35 11.25
CA SER A 216 7.23 -41.68 10.69
C SER A 216 5.92 -41.76 9.90
N PHE A 217 6.05 -42.12 8.62
CA PHE A 217 4.93 -42.46 7.74
C PHE A 217 4.76 -43.98 7.55
N ILE A 218 5.17 -44.80 8.53
CA ILE A 218 5.23 -46.27 8.36
C ILE A 218 3.85 -46.91 8.10
N GLU A 219 2.79 -46.35 8.67
CA GLU A 219 1.42 -46.86 8.53
C GLU A 219 0.76 -46.45 7.20
N PHE A 220 1.36 -45.55 6.42
CA PHE A 220 0.84 -45.17 5.11
C PHE A 220 1.30 -46.17 4.05
N GLU A 221 0.36 -46.64 3.21
CA GLU A 221 0.65 -47.60 2.14
C GLU A 221 1.60 -47.02 1.09
N HIS A 222 1.47 -45.71 0.82
CA HIS A 222 2.28 -44.99 -0.14
C HIS A 222 2.84 -43.69 0.44
N LYS A 223 3.97 -43.24 -0.12
CA LYS A 223 4.61 -41.96 0.18
C LYS A 223 4.91 -41.29 -1.14
N ASN A 224 4.53 -40.02 -1.28
CA ASN A 224 4.78 -39.25 -2.49
C ASN A 224 5.33 -37.89 -2.13
N PHE A 225 6.62 -37.67 -2.40
CA PHE A 225 7.31 -36.42 -2.05
C PHE A 225 7.59 -35.52 -3.26
N ASP A 226 7.06 -35.89 -4.43
CA ASP A 226 7.35 -35.23 -5.70
C ASP A 226 6.25 -34.25 -6.12
N VAL A 227 5.00 -34.48 -5.69
CA VAL A 227 3.84 -33.75 -6.22
C VAL A 227 3.46 -32.52 -5.38
N LEU A 228 3.57 -32.59 -4.05
CA LEU A 228 2.99 -31.57 -3.16
C LEU A 228 3.57 -30.16 -3.42
N LYS A 229 4.89 -30.05 -3.54
CA LYS A 229 5.56 -28.77 -3.80
C LYS A 229 5.02 -28.11 -5.07
N GLY A 230 4.99 -28.84 -6.18
CA GLY A 230 4.48 -28.32 -7.45
C GLY A 230 3.00 -27.97 -7.39
N ALA A 231 2.17 -28.76 -6.71
CA ALA A 231 0.76 -28.44 -6.53
C ALA A 231 0.54 -27.13 -5.76
N ILE A 232 1.30 -26.89 -4.68
CA ILE A 232 1.24 -25.63 -3.94
C ILE A 232 1.74 -24.46 -4.80
N GLU A 233 2.81 -24.64 -5.56
CA GLU A 233 3.35 -23.60 -6.45
C GLU A 233 2.33 -23.16 -7.50
N GLU A 234 1.62 -24.11 -8.10
CA GLU A 234 0.58 -23.83 -9.09
C GLU A 234 -0.63 -23.12 -8.48
N CYS A 235 -1.04 -23.50 -7.27
CA CYS A 235 -2.12 -22.82 -6.55
C CYS A 235 -1.73 -21.40 -6.10
N ARG A 236 -0.46 -21.13 -5.78
CA ARG A 236 0.03 -19.79 -5.38
C ARG A 236 0.07 -18.77 -6.52
N VAL A 237 0.04 -19.21 -7.78
CA VAL A 237 0.08 -18.30 -8.94
C VAL A 237 -1.13 -17.37 -8.94
N VAL A 238 -2.32 -17.90 -8.65
CA VAL A 238 -3.59 -17.17 -8.63
C VAL A 238 -3.96 -16.89 -7.17
N LYS A 239 -4.02 -15.60 -6.83
CA LYS A 239 -4.29 -15.11 -5.49
C LYS A 239 -5.80 -15.03 -5.26
N ASP A 240 -6.24 -15.34 -4.05
CA ASP A 240 -7.56 -14.94 -3.61
C ASP A 240 -7.58 -13.54 -2.99
N ASP A 241 -8.77 -13.06 -2.64
CA ASP A 241 -9.00 -11.70 -2.16
C ASP A 241 -8.24 -11.40 -0.86
N TYR A 242 -8.02 -12.40 0.00
CA TYR A 242 -7.25 -12.22 1.24
C TYR A 242 -5.76 -12.07 0.94
N GLU A 243 -5.23 -12.88 0.02
CA GLU A 243 -3.85 -12.76 -0.44
C GLU A 243 -3.58 -11.41 -1.12
N VAL A 244 -4.51 -10.96 -1.97
CA VAL A 244 -4.44 -9.62 -2.61
C VAL A 244 -4.49 -8.53 -1.54
N ALA A 245 -5.35 -8.65 -0.51
CA ALA A 245 -5.44 -7.69 0.58
C ALA A 245 -4.12 -7.55 1.36
N LEU A 246 -3.41 -8.65 1.61
CA LEU A 246 -2.09 -8.63 2.26
C LEU A 246 -1.05 -7.88 1.40
N THR A 247 -1.00 -8.15 0.09
CA THR A 247 -0.09 -7.43 -0.82
C THR A 247 -0.48 -5.96 -0.97
N ARG A 248 -1.77 -5.59 -0.95
CA ARG A 248 -2.21 -4.18 -0.92
C ARG A 248 -1.69 -3.47 0.33
N LYS A 249 -1.83 -4.08 1.50
CA LYS A 249 -1.30 -3.53 2.75
C LYS A 249 0.21 -3.31 2.68
N ALA A 250 0.95 -4.29 2.17
CA ALA A 250 2.38 -4.15 1.92
C ALA A 250 2.69 -2.98 0.97
N ASN A 251 1.94 -2.81 -0.12
CA ASN A 251 2.10 -1.69 -1.06
C ASN A 251 1.84 -0.31 -0.42
N VAL A 252 0.81 -0.20 0.43
CA VAL A 252 0.50 1.05 1.15
C VAL A 252 1.64 1.42 2.09
N ILE A 253 2.14 0.47 2.87
CA ILE A 253 3.28 0.70 3.79
C ILE A 253 4.54 1.09 3.01
N SER A 254 4.84 0.38 1.93
CA SER A 254 5.97 0.69 1.04
C SER A 254 5.83 2.07 0.42
N THR A 255 4.62 2.46 0.01
CA THR A 255 4.35 3.81 -0.52
C THR A 255 4.69 4.88 0.50
N THR A 256 4.25 4.72 1.75
CA THR A 256 4.61 5.63 2.84
C THR A 256 6.12 5.74 3.03
N ALA A 257 6.85 4.62 2.93
CA ALA A 257 8.30 4.60 3.04
C ALA A 257 9.00 5.27 1.84
N HIS A 258 8.60 4.95 0.61
CA HIS A 258 9.07 5.61 -0.63
C HIS A 258 8.90 7.12 -0.54
N HIS A 259 7.70 7.56 -0.15
CA HIS A 259 7.37 8.97 0.00
C HIS A 259 8.23 9.67 1.04
N ALA A 260 8.47 9.04 2.19
CA ALA A 260 9.34 9.60 3.21
C ALA A 260 10.78 9.79 2.70
N VAL A 261 11.30 8.83 1.93
CA VAL A 261 12.63 8.94 1.31
C VAL A 261 12.66 10.08 0.29
N MET A 262 11.66 10.19 -0.60
CA MET A 262 11.57 11.28 -1.58
C MET A 262 11.57 12.66 -0.92
N LYS A 263 10.84 12.82 0.20
CA LYS A 263 10.83 14.09 0.95
C LYS A 263 12.16 14.41 1.63
N ALA A 264 12.92 13.40 2.04
CA ALA A 264 14.16 13.58 2.78
C ALA A 264 15.42 13.64 1.92
N VAL A 265 15.35 13.26 0.64
CA VAL A 265 16.54 13.04 -0.21
C VAL A 265 17.48 14.24 -0.31
N ASN A 266 16.95 15.47 -0.33
CA ASN A 266 17.75 16.68 -0.43
C ASN A 266 18.47 17.07 0.88
N LYS A 267 18.10 16.43 2.00
CA LYS A 267 18.71 16.64 3.33
C LYS A 267 19.65 15.50 3.71
N ALA A 268 19.53 14.35 3.05
CA ALA A 268 20.39 13.20 3.30
C ALA A 268 21.79 13.40 2.72
N LYS A 269 22.80 12.84 3.38
CA LYS A 269 24.21 12.95 2.95
C LYS A 269 24.65 11.79 2.08
N ASN A 270 24.09 10.61 2.32
CA ASN A 270 24.46 9.36 1.67
C ASN A 270 23.23 8.45 1.54
N GLU A 271 23.41 7.38 0.78
CA GLU A 271 22.37 6.37 0.52
C GLU A 271 21.93 5.63 1.79
N GLN A 272 22.80 5.51 2.81
CA GLN A 272 22.51 4.81 4.07
C GLN A 272 21.45 5.54 4.90
N GLU A 273 21.52 6.88 4.93
CA GLU A 273 20.50 7.69 5.60
C GLU A 273 19.12 7.53 4.94
N LEU A 274 19.07 7.34 3.62
CA LEU A 274 17.83 7.05 2.90
C LEU A 274 17.29 5.66 3.25
N GLU A 275 18.16 4.65 3.33
CA GLU A 275 17.80 3.30 3.76
C GLU A 275 17.22 3.30 5.18
N ALA A 276 17.87 4.03 6.11
CA ALA A 276 17.38 4.15 7.48
C ALA A 276 15.96 4.73 7.55
N ILE A 277 15.65 5.75 6.73
CA ILE A 277 14.31 6.35 6.66
C ILE A 277 13.29 5.36 6.11
N PHE A 278 13.65 4.62 5.06
CA PHE A 278 12.77 3.61 4.47
C PHE A 278 12.41 2.52 5.49
N LEU A 279 13.43 1.96 6.16
CA LEU A 279 13.27 0.91 7.16
C LEU A 279 12.45 1.40 8.37
N GLU A 280 12.76 2.59 8.88
CA GLU A 280 12.03 3.17 10.01
C GLU A 280 10.55 3.36 9.69
N ARG A 281 10.22 3.85 8.49
CA ARG A 281 8.82 4.04 8.08
C ARG A 281 8.08 2.72 7.93
N CYS A 282 8.69 1.71 7.34
CA CYS A 282 8.10 0.37 7.28
C CYS A 282 7.82 -0.17 8.69
N PHE A 283 8.81 -0.06 9.58
CA PHE A 283 8.72 -0.56 10.95
C PHE A 283 7.65 0.17 11.77
N ALA A 284 7.57 1.50 11.65
CA ALA A 284 6.57 2.32 12.32
C ALA A 284 5.13 1.97 11.90
N HIS A 285 4.94 1.43 10.70
CA HIS A 285 3.64 0.96 10.20
C HIS A 285 3.43 -0.55 10.38
N GLY A 286 4.26 -1.19 11.22
CA GLY A 286 4.11 -2.60 11.62
C GLY A 286 4.79 -3.62 10.70
N ALA A 287 5.32 -3.21 9.54
CA ALA A 287 6.10 -4.08 8.66
C ALA A 287 7.54 -4.23 9.19
N LYS A 288 7.73 -5.18 10.11
CA LYS A 288 9.03 -5.43 10.77
C LYS A 288 10.11 -5.97 9.83
N SER A 289 9.73 -6.45 8.65
CA SER A 289 10.64 -7.02 7.67
C SER A 289 10.33 -6.48 6.27
N GLN A 290 11.35 -6.42 5.45
CA GLN A 290 11.28 -6.02 4.06
C GLN A 290 11.25 -7.29 3.20
N ALA A 291 10.62 -7.22 2.05
CA ALA A 291 10.52 -8.36 1.13
C ALA A 291 11.90 -8.75 0.57
N TYR A 292 12.79 -7.78 0.45
CA TYR A 292 14.18 -7.89 0.03
C TYR A 292 14.98 -6.71 0.59
N HIS A 293 16.31 -6.76 0.48
CA HIS A 293 17.15 -5.63 0.88
C HIS A 293 16.95 -4.49 -0.12
N ALA A 294 16.43 -3.36 0.37
CA ALA A 294 16.15 -2.19 -0.45
C ALA A 294 17.43 -1.66 -1.13
N ILE A 295 17.27 -1.16 -2.36
CA ILE A 295 18.30 -0.59 -3.22
C ILE A 295 18.14 0.93 -3.18
N HIS A 296 19.16 1.62 -2.67
CA HIS A 296 19.22 3.07 -2.63
C HIS A 296 20.38 3.55 -3.51
N ALA A 297 20.18 3.49 -4.83
CA ALA A 297 21.25 3.66 -5.79
C ALA A 297 21.28 5.08 -6.37
N ALA A 298 22.28 5.89 -5.96
CA ALA A 298 22.40 7.26 -6.43
C ALA A 298 23.38 7.41 -7.62
N GLY A 299 23.01 8.25 -8.59
CA GLY A 299 23.82 8.53 -9.79
C GLY A 299 24.13 7.27 -10.58
N ARG A 300 25.39 7.08 -11.01
CA ARG A 300 25.81 5.90 -11.78
C ARG A 300 25.54 4.55 -11.10
N ALA A 301 25.40 4.52 -9.78
CA ALA A 301 25.03 3.28 -9.07
C ALA A 301 23.64 2.77 -9.50
N ALA A 302 22.73 3.63 -9.94
CA ALA A 302 21.41 3.25 -10.44
C ALA A 302 21.47 2.35 -11.70
N ALA A 303 22.63 2.25 -12.36
CA ALA A 303 22.88 1.30 -13.45
C ALA A 303 23.20 -0.13 -12.97
N THR A 304 23.31 -0.36 -11.65
CA THR A 304 23.53 -1.67 -11.03
C THR A 304 22.22 -2.20 -10.46
N LEU A 305 21.66 -3.23 -11.10
CA LEU A 305 20.27 -3.65 -10.88
C LEU A 305 19.94 -4.05 -9.44
N HIS A 306 20.83 -4.79 -8.76
CA HIS A 306 20.67 -5.21 -7.36
C HIS A 306 21.74 -4.55 -6.45
N TYR A 307 21.82 -3.22 -6.49
CA TYR A 307 22.77 -2.45 -5.68
C TYR A 307 22.31 -2.37 -4.21
N VAL A 308 23.07 -2.98 -3.30
CA VAL A 308 22.74 -2.99 -1.85
C VAL A 308 23.86 -2.45 -0.98
N HIS A 309 24.86 -1.79 -1.59
CA HIS A 309 25.96 -1.18 -0.82
C HIS A 309 25.47 0.02 -0.01
N ASN A 310 24.50 0.78 -0.53
CA ASN A 310 23.71 1.82 0.16
C ASN A 310 24.51 2.68 1.13
N SER A 311 25.68 3.18 0.72
CA SER A 311 26.50 4.00 1.61
C SER A 311 27.31 5.07 0.88
N ALA A 312 27.14 5.21 -0.44
CA ALA A 312 27.87 6.22 -1.19
C ALA A 312 27.27 7.61 -0.93
N PRO A 313 28.09 8.68 -0.97
CA PRO A 313 27.60 10.06 -0.86
C PRO A 313 26.59 10.42 -1.95
N LEU A 314 25.65 11.32 -1.65
CA LEU A 314 24.69 11.86 -2.63
C LEU A 314 25.20 13.08 -3.40
N GLU A 315 26.19 13.78 -2.85
CA GLU A 315 26.73 15.02 -3.42
C GLU A 315 27.18 14.85 -4.88
N GLY A 316 26.75 15.77 -5.75
CA GLY A 316 27.12 15.79 -7.17
C GLY A 316 26.39 14.76 -8.05
N LYS A 317 25.50 13.93 -7.51
CA LYS A 317 24.71 12.96 -8.26
C LYS A 317 23.36 13.56 -8.70
N LEU A 318 22.83 13.08 -9.83
CA LEU A 318 21.57 13.60 -10.40
C LEU A 318 20.32 13.00 -9.73
N ASN A 319 20.24 11.67 -9.70
CA ASN A 319 19.04 10.93 -9.29
C ASN A 319 19.36 9.92 -8.19
N VAL A 320 18.33 9.49 -7.47
CA VAL A 320 18.30 8.23 -6.72
C VAL A 320 17.28 7.32 -7.38
N LEU A 321 17.68 6.08 -7.63
CA LEU A 321 16.77 4.96 -7.88
C LEU A 321 16.57 4.25 -6.54
N LEU A 322 15.37 4.35 -6.00
CA LEU A 322 14.92 3.62 -4.82
C LEU A 322 14.08 2.43 -5.29
N ASP A 323 14.55 1.23 -5.03
CA ASP A 323 13.80 -0.01 -5.21
C ASP A 323 13.69 -0.68 -3.83
N GLY A 324 12.47 -0.71 -3.29
CA GLY A 324 12.24 -1.22 -1.94
C GLY A 324 10.77 -1.54 -1.68
N GLY A 325 10.53 -2.65 -0.98
CA GLY A 325 9.21 -3.10 -0.60
C GLY A 325 9.15 -3.76 0.78
N ALA A 326 8.11 -3.43 1.54
CA ALA A 326 7.73 -4.07 2.79
C ALA A 326 7.22 -5.50 2.54
N GLU A 327 7.41 -6.36 3.54
CA GLU A 327 6.72 -7.64 3.66
C GLU A 327 5.66 -7.51 4.78
N TRP A 328 4.40 -7.83 4.47
CA TRP A 328 3.33 -7.91 5.46
C TRP A 328 2.85 -9.35 5.58
N ASP A 329 3.03 -9.97 6.77
CA ASP A 329 2.64 -11.35 7.06
C ASP A 329 3.04 -12.36 5.95
N CYS A 330 4.32 -12.33 5.56
CA CYS A 330 4.89 -13.13 4.47
C CYS A 330 4.48 -12.75 3.04
N TYR A 331 3.67 -11.71 2.80
CA TYR A 331 3.34 -11.21 1.46
C TYR A 331 4.16 -9.98 1.11
N ALA A 332 4.81 -10.02 -0.04
CA ALA A 332 5.71 -9.00 -0.52
C ALA A 332 4.97 -7.88 -1.25
N SER A 333 5.57 -6.70 -1.20
CA SER A 333 5.45 -5.66 -2.21
C SER A 333 6.81 -5.43 -2.85
N ASP A 334 6.80 -4.88 -4.06
CA ASP A 334 8.00 -4.55 -4.84
C ASP A 334 7.74 -3.24 -5.58
N ILE A 335 8.49 -2.18 -5.27
CA ILE A 335 8.23 -0.85 -5.80
C ILE A 335 9.56 -0.18 -6.07
N THR A 336 9.70 0.32 -7.30
CA THR A 336 10.82 1.15 -7.73
C THR A 336 10.36 2.53 -8.15
N ARG A 337 11.04 3.56 -7.65
CA ARG A 337 10.92 4.95 -8.10
C ARG A 337 12.29 5.58 -8.30
N THR A 338 12.41 6.36 -9.37
CA THR A 338 13.59 7.16 -9.62
C THR A 338 13.25 8.64 -9.53
N PHE A 339 13.98 9.41 -8.73
CA PHE A 339 13.65 10.83 -8.48
C PHE A 339 14.92 11.69 -8.32
N PRO A 340 14.83 13.01 -8.60
CA PRO A 340 16.00 13.88 -8.62
C PRO A 340 16.44 14.24 -7.19
N ILE A 341 17.74 14.18 -6.90
CA ILE A 341 18.27 14.53 -5.57
C ILE A 341 18.04 16.02 -5.25
N SER A 342 18.12 16.87 -6.26
CA SER A 342 17.94 18.32 -6.16
C SER A 342 16.48 18.77 -6.04
N GLY A 343 15.51 17.87 -6.20
CA GLY A 343 14.09 18.21 -6.35
C GLY A 343 13.65 18.59 -7.77
N LYS A 344 14.58 18.67 -8.73
CA LYS A 344 14.27 18.92 -10.14
C LYS A 344 15.06 17.99 -11.06
N PHE A 345 14.39 17.35 -12.00
CA PHE A 345 15.09 16.50 -12.96
C PHE A 345 16.02 17.35 -13.83
N SER A 346 17.23 16.84 -14.10
CA SER A 346 18.02 17.38 -15.21
C SER A 346 17.31 17.06 -16.53
N LYS A 347 17.68 17.77 -17.60
CA LYS A 347 17.12 17.52 -18.93
C LYS A 347 17.29 16.05 -19.35
N GLU A 348 18.49 15.50 -19.13
CA GLU A 348 18.83 14.12 -19.48
C GLU A 348 18.07 13.12 -18.61
N SER A 349 17.98 13.34 -17.29
CA SER A 349 17.20 12.47 -16.41
C SER A 349 15.71 12.50 -16.74
N ARG A 350 15.15 13.69 -16.98
CA ARG A 350 13.72 13.84 -17.33
C ARG A 350 13.38 13.12 -18.62
N ALA A 351 14.21 13.29 -19.65
CA ALA A 351 14.03 12.63 -20.94
C ALA A 351 13.97 11.10 -20.82
N ILE A 352 14.85 10.50 -20.02
CA ILE A 352 14.85 9.05 -19.80
C ILE A 352 13.67 8.63 -18.93
N TYR A 353 13.33 9.43 -17.91
CA TYR A 353 12.16 9.19 -17.07
C TYR A 353 10.86 9.11 -17.88
N ASP A 354 10.63 10.07 -18.77
CA ASP A 354 9.43 10.10 -19.61
C ASP A 354 9.33 8.87 -20.54
N ILE A 355 10.47 8.39 -21.07
CA ILE A 355 10.50 7.16 -21.88
C ILE A 355 10.13 5.95 -21.03
N VAL A 356 10.73 5.79 -19.85
CA VAL A 356 10.45 4.66 -18.95
C VAL A 356 9.01 4.69 -18.44
N LEU A 357 8.47 5.86 -18.14
CA LEU A 357 7.06 6.02 -17.78
C LEU A 357 6.15 5.59 -18.93
N LYS A 358 6.44 5.99 -20.18
CA LYS A 358 5.71 5.53 -21.37
C LYS A 358 5.82 4.02 -21.56
N MET A 359 7.01 3.43 -21.37
CA MET A 359 7.20 1.97 -21.42
C MET A 359 6.27 1.27 -20.42
N GLN A 360 6.17 1.80 -19.19
CA GLN A 360 5.35 1.20 -18.14
C GLN A 360 3.86 1.32 -18.47
N LEU A 361 3.39 2.53 -18.80
CA LEU A 361 1.97 2.81 -19.04
C LEU A 361 1.42 2.01 -20.21
N GLU A 362 2.14 1.93 -21.33
CA GLU A 362 1.69 1.15 -22.50
C GLU A 362 1.83 -0.36 -22.27
N SER A 363 2.79 -0.81 -21.46
CA SER A 363 2.86 -2.22 -21.04
C SER A 363 1.67 -2.60 -20.16
N ILE A 364 1.32 -1.79 -19.16
CA ILE A 364 0.17 -2.01 -18.27
C ILE A 364 -1.14 -2.04 -19.06
N LYS A 365 -1.31 -1.12 -20.01
CA LYS A 365 -2.53 -0.96 -20.81
C LYS A 365 -2.95 -2.21 -21.58
N VAL A 366 -2.01 -3.08 -21.96
CA VAL A 366 -2.31 -4.33 -22.69
C VAL A 366 -2.51 -5.54 -21.78
N LEU A 367 -2.27 -5.41 -20.47
CA LEU A 367 -2.38 -6.51 -19.52
C LEU A 367 -3.82 -6.93 -19.32
N LYS A 368 -4.05 -8.25 -19.43
CA LYS A 368 -5.30 -8.95 -19.13
C LYS A 368 -5.02 -10.44 -19.17
N GLU A 369 -5.99 -11.24 -18.73
CA GLU A 369 -5.95 -12.68 -18.89
C GLU A 369 -5.61 -13.11 -20.33
N GLY A 370 -4.71 -14.09 -20.45
CA GLY A 370 -4.29 -14.70 -21.71
C GLY A 370 -3.24 -13.92 -22.50
N ILE A 371 -2.85 -12.70 -22.08
CA ILE A 371 -1.75 -11.97 -22.75
C ILE A 371 -0.44 -12.74 -22.62
N LEU A 372 0.35 -12.81 -23.69
CA LEU A 372 1.67 -13.42 -23.67
C LEU A 372 2.69 -12.44 -23.09
N TRP A 373 3.29 -12.76 -21.94
CA TRP A 373 4.23 -11.85 -21.26
C TRP A 373 5.44 -11.48 -22.12
N ASP A 374 5.92 -12.43 -22.92
CA ASP A 374 7.00 -12.23 -23.90
C ASP A 374 6.68 -11.09 -24.89
N ASP A 375 5.42 -10.97 -25.34
CA ASP A 375 4.99 -9.91 -26.26
C ASP A 375 4.95 -8.54 -25.57
N VAL A 376 4.56 -8.50 -24.29
CA VAL A 376 4.57 -7.26 -23.49
C VAL A 376 6.00 -6.78 -23.26
N HIS A 377 6.93 -7.71 -23.00
CA HIS A 377 8.35 -7.39 -22.89
C HIS A 377 8.93 -6.85 -24.21
N GLU A 378 8.59 -7.45 -25.35
CA GLU A 378 8.98 -6.93 -26.67
C GLU A 378 8.37 -5.55 -26.95
N LEU A 379 7.12 -5.29 -26.54
CA LEU A 379 6.48 -3.97 -26.63
C LEU A 379 7.27 -2.92 -25.84
N ALA A 380 7.66 -3.22 -24.60
CA ALA A 380 8.49 -2.31 -23.81
C ALA A 380 9.82 -1.98 -24.50
N HIS A 381 10.47 -2.97 -25.13
CA HIS A 381 11.67 -2.73 -25.94
C HIS A 381 11.43 -1.84 -27.17
N LYS A 382 10.30 -2.01 -27.88
CA LYS A 382 9.95 -1.13 -29.01
C LYS A 382 9.83 0.32 -28.57
N ILE A 383 9.13 0.56 -27.45
CA ILE A 383 8.96 1.91 -26.89
C ILE A 383 10.31 2.50 -26.44
N ALA A 384 11.18 1.69 -25.80
CA ALA A 384 12.52 2.13 -25.44
C ALA A 384 13.34 2.54 -26.68
N ILE A 385 13.26 1.76 -27.77
CA ILE A 385 13.95 2.07 -29.03
C ILE A 385 13.45 3.38 -29.63
N GLU A 386 12.13 3.57 -29.73
CA GLU A 386 11.51 4.80 -30.21
C GLU A 386 11.97 6.02 -29.38
N GLY A 387 11.91 5.93 -28.05
CA GLY A 387 12.34 7.01 -27.18
C GLY A 387 13.83 7.34 -27.31
N LEU A 388 14.68 6.32 -27.38
CA LEU A 388 16.13 6.53 -27.54
C LEU A 388 16.51 7.04 -28.94
N LEU A 389 15.71 6.75 -29.97
CA LEU A 389 15.82 7.36 -31.30
C LEU A 389 15.45 8.84 -31.26
N ASP A 390 14.36 9.21 -30.58
CA ASP A 390 13.92 10.60 -30.43
C ASP A 390 14.98 11.48 -29.73
N LEU A 391 15.73 10.89 -28.78
CA LEU A 391 16.85 11.55 -28.12
C LEU A 391 18.14 11.57 -28.96
N GLY A 392 18.20 10.81 -30.05
CA GLY A 392 19.39 10.64 -30.89
C GLY A 392 20.47 9.74 -30.29
N ILE A 393 20.20 9.03 -29.18
CA ILE A 393 21.12 8.03 -28.60
C ILE A 393 21.22 6.82 -29.54
N LEU A 394 20.08 6.43 -30.11
CA LEU A 394 20.01 5.43 -31.17
C LEU A 394 19.84 6.11 -32.54
N LYS A 395 20.20 5.39 -33.60
CA LYS A 395 19.99 5.79 -35.00
C LYS A 395 19.62 4.58 -35.87
N GLY A 396 18.84 4.83 -36.92
CA GLY A 396 18.34 3.80 -37.84
C GLY A 396 16.85 3.52 -37.65
N GLU A 397 16.40 2.34 -38.09
CA GLU A 397 14.98 1.95 -38.07
C GLU A 397 14.64 1.07 -36.87
N VAL A 398 13.47 1.28 -36.26
CA VAL A 398 13.00 0.57 -35.05
C VAL A 398 13.09 -0.95 -35.19
N ASP A 399 12.57 -1.49 -36.28
CA ASP A 399 12.54 -2.95 -36.52
C ASP A 399 13.93 -3.56 -36.69
N GLU A 400 14.87 -2.81 -37.26
CA GLU A 400 16.25 -3.28 -37.45
C GLU A 400 17.01 -3.32 -36.11
N ILE A 401 16.82 -2.31 -35.27
CA ILE A 401 17.41 -2.22 -33.94
C ILE A 401 16.85 -3.33 -33.03
N LEU A 402 15.52 -3.52 -33.06
CA LEU A 402 14.84 -4.57 -32.31
C LEU A 402 15.33 -5.96 -32.74
N LYS A 403 15.38 -6.22 -34.05
CA LYS A 403 15.87 -7.49 -34.60
C LYS A 403 17.33 -7.75 -34.22
N ALA A 404 18.15 -6.70 -34.18
CA ALA A 404 19.54 -6.79 -33.75
C ALA A 404 19.70 -6.96 -32.23
N ARG A 405 18.64 -6.79 -31.42
CA ARG A 405 18.68 -6.83 -29.95
C ARG A 405 19.54 -5.75 -29.31
N THR A 406 19.79 -4.64 -30.01
CA THR A 406 20.64 -3.55 -29.50
C THR A 406 20.05 -2.88 -28.25
N SER A 407 18.72 -2.84 -28.13
CA SER A 407 18.02 -2.31 -26.95
C SER A 407 18.37 -3.04 -25.64
N VAL A 408 18.83 -4.29 -25.69
CA VAL A 408 19.25 -5.06 -24.51
C VAL A 408 20.45 -4.44 -23.81
N ALA A 409 21.25 -3.61 -24.52
CA ALA A 409 22.33 -2.84 -23.90
C ALA A 409 21.82 -1.83 -22.85
N PHE A 410 20.60 -1.31 -23.05
CA PHE A 410 19.99 -0.27 -22.24
C PHE A 410 18.90 -0.81 -21.32
N PHE A 411 18.23 -1.89 -21.70
CA PHE A 411 17.20 -2.57 -20.89
C PHE A 411 17.55 -4.07 -20.79
N PRO A 412 18.45 -4.46 -19.87
CA PRO A 412 19.03 -5.81 -19.85
C PRO A 412 18.26 -6.86 -19.04
N HIS A 413 17.25 -6.46 -18.26
CA HIS A 413 16.48 -7.38 -17.41
C HIS A 413 15.08 -7.63 -17.96
N GLY A 414 14.37 -8.61 -17.38
CA GLY A 414 12.99 -8.88 -17.73
C GLY A 414 12.05 -7.73 -17.31
N LEU A 415 10.94 -7.57 -18.03
CA LEU A 415 9.92 -6.53 -17.74
C LEU A 415 9.29 -6.65 -16.34
N GLY A 416 9.38 -7.82 -15.72
CA GLY A 416 8.81 -8.10 -14.41
C GLY A 416 8.65 -9.58 -14.17
N HIS A 417 8.02 -9.89 -13.04
CA HIS A 417 7.90 -11.24 -12.50
C HIS A 417 6.60 -11.42 -11.72
N TYR A 418 6.26 -12.66 -11.38
CA TYR A 418 5.20 -12.87 -10.41
C TYR A 418 5.62 -12.36 -9.04
N LEU A 419 4.64 -11.83 -8.31
CA LEU A 419 4.75 -11.34 -6.93
C LEU A 419 3.74 -12.07 -6.04
N GLY A 420 4.08 -12.32 -4.78
CA GLY A 420 3.19 -12.94 -3.80
C GLY A 420 3.88 -13.08 -2.47
N MET A 421 4.03 -14.31 -1.97
CA MET A 421 4.71 -14.54 -0.69
C MET A 421 6.25 -14.38 -0.76
N ASP A 422 6.77 -14.35 -1.97
CA ASP A 422 8.16 -14.04 -2.30
C ASP A 422 8.14 -12.90 -3.33
N THR A 423 9.15 -12.03 -3.30
CA THR A 423 9.34 -10.95 -4.29
C THR A 423 9.35 -11.53 -5.71
N HIS A 424 10.26 -12.48 -5.95
CA HIS A 424 10.24 -13.33 -7.12
C HIS A 424 9.41 -14.59 -6.82
N ASP A 425 8.09 -14.51 -7.03
CA ASP A 425 7.17 -15.59 -6.70
C ASP A 425 7.27 -16.79 -7.66
N VAL A 426 6.68 -17.91 -7.25
CA VAL A 426 6.70 -19.18 -7.97
C VAL A 426 5.85 -19.17 -9.26
N GLY A 427 6.01 -20.19 -10.12
CA GLY A 427 5.19 -20.36 -11.32
C GLY A 427 5.62 -19.56 -12.57
N GLY A 428 6.74 -18.83 -12.51
CA GLY A 428 7.20 -17.97 -13.62
C GLY A 428 7.83 -18.69 -14.82
N THR A 429 8.36 -19.90 -14.66
CA THR A 429 9.06 -20.67 -15.72
C THR A 429 10.20 -19.93 -16.45
N PRO A 430 11.19 -19.33 -15.74
CA PRO A 430 12.33 -18.66 -16.38
C PRO A 430 13.16 -19.61 -17.23
N ASN A 431 13.76 -19.08 -18.31
CA ASN A 431 14.72 -19.80 -19.15
C ASN A 431 16.04 -19.04 -19.27
N TYR A 432 16.90 -19.14 -18.25
CA TYR A 432 18.22 -18.49 -18.26
C TYR A 432 19.19 -19.05 -19.30
N ALA A 433 18.86 -20.19 -19.93
CA ALA A 433 19.61 -20.77 -21.03
C ALA A 433 19.15 -20.27 -22.42
N ASP A 434 18.18 -19.36 -22.48
CA ASP A 434 17.71 -18.79 -23.75
C ASP A 434 18.87 -18.14 -24.51
N SER A 435 19.01 -18.51 -25.78
CA SER A 435 20.04 -17.97 -26.66
C SER A 435 19.74 -16.52 -27.06
N ASP A 436 18.47 -16.12 -27.09
CA ASP A 436 18.09 -14.74 -27.33
C ASP A 436 18.28 -13.91 -26.05
N PRO A 437 19.21 -12.94 -26.03
CA PRO A 437 19.53 -12.20 -24.82
C PRO A 437 18.37 -11.35 -24.30
N MET A 438 17.40 -10.98 -25.16
CA MET A 438 16.22 -10.22 -24.74
C MET A 438 15.36 -11.02 -23.76
N PHE A 439 15.15 -12.31 -24.02
CA PHE A 439 14.25 -13.13 -23.21
C PHE A 439 14.95 -13.91 -22.07
N ARG A 440 16.29 -13.89 -22.03
CA ARG A 440 17.10 -14.71 -21.10
C ARG A 440 16.80 -14.44 -19.63
N TYR A 441 16.55 -13.18 -19.27
CA TYR A 441 16.36 -12.77 -17.88
C TYR A 441 14.88 -12.56 -17.51
N LEU A 442 13.94 -12.93 -18.38
CA LEU A 442 12.53 -12.98 -18.02
C LEU A 442 12.30 -14.05 -16.95
N ARG A 443 11.70 -13.62 -15.83
CA ARG A 443 11.29 -14.50 -14.73
C ARG A 443 9.91 -15.10 -14.94
N LYS A 444 9.07 -14.42 -15.72
CA LYS A 444 7.80 -14.94 -16.24
C LYS A 444 7.91 -15.20 -17.75
N ARG A 445 7.48 -16.38 -18.21
CA ARG A 445 7.29 -16.72 -19.64
C ARG A 445 5.87 -17.20 -19.88
N GLY A 446 5.32 -17.00 -21.07
CA GLY A 446 3.98 -17.49 -21.41
C GLY A 446 2.84 -16.60 -20.90
N THR A 447 1.61 -17.12 -20.97
CA THR A 447 0.39 -16.34 -20.72
C THR A 447 0.15 -16.02 -19.24
N LEU A 448 -0.53 -14.91 -18.95
CA LEU A 448 -0.96 -14.54 -17.59
C LEU A 448 -2.41 -15.01 -17.30
N PRO A 449 -2.69 -15.70 -16.19
CA PRO A 449 -4.07 -15.98 -15.75
C PRO A 449 -4.65 -14.80 -14.95
N ALA A 450 -5.98 -14.64 -14.97
CA ALA A 450 -6.66 -13.73 -14.05
C ALA A 450 -6.42 -14.14 -12.58
N GLY A 451 -6.31 -13.16 -11.69
CA GLY A 451 -5.97 -13.32 -10.28
C GLY A 451 -4.47 -13.48 -9.98
N SER A 452 -3.61 -13.50 -11.00
CA SER A 452 -2.16 -13.45 -10.75
C SER A 452 -1.67 -12.02 -10.51
N LEU A 453 -0.59 -11.89 -9.72
CA LEU A 453 0.07 -10.62 -9.42
C LEU A 453 1.43 -10.58 -10.12
N VAL A 454 1.72 -9.50 -10.86
CA VAL A 454 3.01 -9.29 -11.53
C VAL A 454 3.57 -7.90 -11.23
N THR A 455 4.90 -7.79 -11.18
CA THR A 455 5.56 -6.48 -11.30
C THR A 455 5.58 -6.03 -12.76
N VAL A 456 5.51 -4.72 -12.99
CA VAL A 456 5.81 -4.10 -14.29
C VAL A 456 6.85 -3.02 -14.07
N GLU A 457 8.10 -3.36 -14.38
CA GLU A 457 9.31 -2.65 -13.96
C GLU A 457 10.25 -2.30 -15.12
N PRO A 458 9.78 -1.66 -16.22
CA PRO A 458 10.70 -1.25 -17.27
C PRO A 458 11.79 -0.31 -16.73
N GLY A 459 12.96 -0.37 -17.35
CA GLY A 459 14.04 0.56 -17.04
C GLY A 459 15.03 0.75 -18.18
N ILE A 460 15.69 1.92 -18.16
CA ILE A 460 16.77 2.27 -19.07
C ILE A 460 18.00 2.61 -18.23
N TYR A 461 19.12 1.96 -18.54
CA TYR A 461 20.35 2.02 -17.76
C TYR A 461 21.54 2.36 -18.65
N PHE A 462 22.43 3.20 -18.12
CA PHE A 462 23.68 3.62 -18.73
C PHE A 462 24.86 2.95 -18.01
N CYS A 463 24.94 1.62 -18.13
CA CYS A 463 26.01 0.83 -17.51
C CYS A 463 27.16 0.62 -18.51
N SER A 464 28.34 1.19 -18.23
CA SER A 464 29.50 1.11 -19.13
C SER A 464 29.92 -0.34 -19.42
N PHE A 465 29.91 -1.21 -18.42
CA PHE A 465 30.26 -2.63 -18.58
C PHE A 465 29.32 -3.40 -19.52
N ILE A 466 28.07 -2.94 -19.65
CA ILE A 466 27.07 -3.56 -20.53
C ILE A 466 27.08 -2.90 -21.91
N ILE A 467 27.19 -1.56 -21.98
CA ILE A 467 27.07 -0.81 -23.24
C ILE A 467 28.37 -0.81 -24.05
N GLU A 468 29.54 -0.68 -23.42
CA GLU A 468 30.82 -0.61 -24.16
C GLU A 468 31.08 -1.81 -25.10
N PRO A 469 30.73 -3.07 -24.76
CA PRO A 469 30.79 -4.17 -25.71
C PRO A 469 29.96 -3.94 -26.97
N TYR A 470 28.77 -3.33 -26.86
CA TYR A 470 27.90 -3.01 -28.01
C TYR A 470 28.50 -1.90 -28.87
N LEU A 471 29.24 -0.95 -28.28
CA LEU A 471 29.96 0.08 -29.03
C LEU A 471 31.11 -0.49 -29.88
N LYS A 472 31.64 -1.66 -29.50
CA LYS A 472 32.76 -2.33 -30.20
C LYS A 472 32.29 -3.33 -31.25
N ASP A 473 31.06 -3.83 -31.16
CA ASP A 473 30.49 -4.80 -32.11
C ASP A 473 29.85 -4.08 -33.32
N PRO A 474 30.33 -4.30 -34.56
CA PRO A 474 29.76 -3.69 -35.78
C PRO A 474 28.27 -3.97 -36.00
N THR A 475 27.74 -5.04 -35.41
CA THR A 475 26.30 -5.38 -35.45
C THR A 475 25.47 -4.31 -34.76
N HIS A 476 25.98 -3.77 -33.65
CA HIS A 476 25.26 -2.88 -32.75
C HIS A 476 25.74 -1.42 -32.86
N SER A 477 27.05 -1.20 -32.99
CA SER A 477 27.67 0.13 -32.93
C SER A 477 27.16 1.09 -34.02
N LYS A 478 26.75 0.54 -35.18
CA LYS A 478 26.12 1.32 -36.25
C LYS A 478 24.78 1.96 -35.85
N TYR A 479 24.12 1.46 -34.80
CA TYR A 479 22.85 1.98 -34.30
C TYR A 479 22.99 2.88 -33.07
N ILE A 480 24.19 3.06 -32.51
CA ILE A 480 24.41 3.86 -31.30
C ILE A 480 25.22 5.11 -31.68
N ASP A 481 24.77 6.27 -31.23
CA ASP A 481 25.51 7.51 -31.35
C ASP A 481 26.27 7.81 -30.05
N THR A 482 27.59 7.65 -30.09
CA THR A 482 28.46 7.80 -28.91
C THR A 482 28.50 9.24 -28.39
N ASP A 483 28.46 10.23 -29.29
CA ASP A 483 28.57 11.64 -28.90
C ASP A 483 27.30 12.12 -28.18
N VAL A 484 26.14 11.55 -28.54
CA VAL A 484 24.89 11.79 -27.81
C VAL A 484 24.85 10.98 -26.51
N LEU A 485 25.20 9.69 -26.56
CA LEU A 485 25.25 8.79 -25.40
C LEU A 485 26.09 9.35 -24.26
N ASP A 486 27.21 10.01 -24.55
CA ASP A 486 28.14 10.53 -23.55
C ASP A 486 27.52 11.52 -22.55
N LYS A 487 26.36 12.10 -22.89
CA LYS A 487 25.61 13.03 -22.02
C LYS A 487 24.80 12.30 -20.93
N TYR A 488 24.56 11.01 -21.08
CA TYR A 488 23.60 10.26 -20.26
C TYR A 488 24.24 9.37 -19.18
N TRP A 489 25.57 9.20 -19.19
CA TRP A 489 26.25 8.33 -18.21
C TRP A 489 25.90 8.64 -16.76
N ASP A 490 25.78 9.92 -16.40
CA ASP A 490 25.48 10.35 -15.02
C ASP A 490 24.01 10.23 -14.63
N VAL A 491 23.10 9.98 -15.59
CA VAL A 491 21.73 9.56 -15.28
C VAL A 491 21.76 8.24 -14.50
N GLY A 492 22.73 7.38 -14.81
CA GLY A 492 22.89 6.05 -14.22
C GLY A 492 21.81 5.12 -14.72
N GLY A 493 20.62 5.21 -14.17
CA GLY A 493 19.47 4.42 -14.62
C GLY A 493 18.16 4.99 -14.10
N VAL A 494 17.09 4.69 -14.82
CA VAL A 494 15.72 4.96 -14.40
C VAL A 494 14.94 3.66 -14.49
N ARG A 495 14.28 3.29 -13.40
CA ARG A 495 13.26 2.22 -13.34
C ARG A 495 12.02 2.76 -12.65
N ILE A 496 10.86 2.34 -13.14
CA ILE A 496 9.55 2.64 -12.54
C ILE A 496 8.80 1.31 -12.45
N GLU A 497 8.42 0.92 -11.25
CA GLU A 497 7.85 -0.40 -10.97
C GLU A 497 6.60 -0.33 -10.13
N ASP A 498 5.58 -1.06 -10.56
CA ASP A 498 4.30 -1.21 -9.88
C ASP A 498 3.89 -2.68 -9.80
N ASN A 499 2.99 -2.97 -8.86
CA ASN A 499 2.42 -4.29 -8.61
C ASN A 499 0.99 -4.38 -9.18
N LEU A 500 0.79 -5.25 -10.17
CA LEU A 500 -0.43 -5.34 -10.96
C LEU A 500 -1.18 -6.65 -10.70
N LEU A 501 -2.46 -6.56 -10.33
CA LEU A 501 -3.39 -7.68 -10.31
C LEU A 501 -4.00 -7.87 -11.69
N ILE A 502 -3.77 -9.03 -12.31
CA ILE A 502 -4.33 -9.36 -13.61
C ILE A 502 -5.81 -9.70 -13.46
N THR A 503 -6.67 -9.07 -14.26
CA THR A 503 -8.10 -9.37 -14.32
C THR A 503 -8.46 -10.01 -15.65
N LYS A 504 -9.70 -10.47 -15.81
CA LYS A 504 -10.18 -11.06 -17.07
C LYS A 504 -10.09 -10.08 -18.25
N THR A 505 -10.29 -8.79 -17.99
CA THR A 505 -10.43 -7.76 -19.05
C THR A 505 -9.33 -6.71 -19.03
N GLY A 506 -8.46 -6.70 -18.01
CA GLY A 506 -7.44 -5.68 -17.81
C GLY A 506 -6.47 -6.05 -16.71
N SER A 507 -5.90 -5.04 -16.05
CA SER A 507 -5.19 -5.17 -14.78
C SER A 507 -5.62 -4.08 -13.82
N GLU A 508 -5.42 -4.32 -12.53
CA GLU A 508 -5.56 -3.32 -11.48
C GLU A 508 -4.19 -3.01 -10.89
N ASN A 509 -3.89 -1.73 -10.67
CA ASN A 509 -2.65 -1.31 -10.04
C ASN A 509 -2.81 -1.23 -8.53
N LEU A 510 -2.00 -2.01 -7.79
CA LEU A 510 -2.01 -2.05 -6.34
C LEU A 510 -1.02 -1.06 -5.71
N THR A 511 -0.25 -0.33 -6.52
CA THR A 511 0.83 0.56 -6.06
C THR A 511 0.38 2.02 -6.09
N PRO A 512 0.08 2.64 -4.93
CA PRO A 512 -0.36 4.04 -4.87
C PRO A 512 0.81 5.05 -4.88
N THR A 513 2.05 4.58 -5.02
CA THR A 513 3.22 5.48 -5.02
C THR A 513 3.22 6.40 -6.23
N ILE A 514 3.39 7.70 -6.01
CA ILE A 514 3.47 8.71 -7.09
C ILE A 514 4.53 8.36 -8.13
N LYS A 515 4.20 8.57 -9.41
CA LYS A 515 5.11 8.33 -10.55
C LYS A 515 4.99 9.39 -11.65
N ASP A 516 4.06 10.31 -11.53
CA ASP A 516 4.02 11.48 -12.40
C ASP A 516 5.24 12.37 -12.10
N PRO A 517 6.02 12.77 -13.12
CA PRO A 517 7.25 13.50 -12.88
C PRO A 517 7.02 14.90 -12.30
N GLU A 518 5.91 15.58 -12.66
CA GLU A 518 5.54 16.86 -12.08
C GLU A 518 5.14 16.70 -10.60
N GLU A 519 4.39 15.66 -10.25
CA GLU A 519 4.10 15.33 -8.85
C GLU A 519 5.36 14.99 -8.06
N ILE A 520 6.26 14.17 -8.61
CA ILE A 520 7.54 13.85 -7.97
C ILE A 520 8.33 15.13 -7.69
N GLU A 521 8.48 16.04 -8.65
CA GLU A 521 9.22 17.28 -8.44
C GLU A 521 8.57 18.20 -7.40
N LYS A 522 7.23 18.20 -7.27
CA LYS A 522 6.53 18.92 -6.21
C LYS A 522 6.74 18.26 -4.84
N PHE A 523 6.83 16.92 -4.83
CA PHE A 523 6.89 16.13 -3.63
C PHE A 523 8.30 16.04 -3.04
N VAL A 524 9.33 15.96 -3.89
CA VAL A 524 10.73 15.83 -3.49
C VAL A 524 11.18 17.09 -2.76
N GLY A 525 11.73 16.91 -1.57
CA GLY A 525 12.22 18.03 -0.76
C GLY A 525 11.12 18.92 -0.17
N SER A 526 9.84 18.60 -0.39
CA SER A 526 8.73 19.23 0.32
C SER A 526 8.85 19.00 1.83
N SER A 527 8.31 19.94 2.61
CA SER A 527 8.40 19.91 4.07
C SER A 527 7.79 18.62 4.63
N TYR A 528 8.65 17.74 5.17
CA TYR A 528 8.27 16.69 6.09
C TYR A 528 8.77 17.06 7.48
N ILE A 529 7.87 17.11 8.48
CA ILE A 529 8.23 17.17 9.89
C ILE A 529 8.63 15.76 10.33
N GLY A 530 9.81 15.33 9.87
CA GLY A 530 10.48 14.16 10.42
C GLY A 530 11.19 14.57 11.70
N ILE A 531 11.00 13.77 12.76
CA ILE A 531 11.67 13.93 14.05
C ILE A 531 13.15 14.24 13.85
N ASN A 532 13.61 15.34 14.43
CA ASN A 532 14.98 15.81 14.39
C ASN A 532 15.93 14.74 14.97
N ILE A 533 16.58 13.94 14.12
CA ILE A 533 17.69 13.03 14.53
C ILE A 533 19.04 13.77 14.44
N ALA A 534 19.05 15.05 14.79
CA ALA A 534 20.26 15.84 14.94
C ALA A 534 20.07 16.83 16.09
N GLY A 535 20.49 16.41 17.28
CA GLY A 535 20.63 17.32 18.42
C GLY A 535 19.80 16.97 19.65
N ARG A 536 20.10 15.84 20.30
CA ARG A 536 19.99 15.76 21.75
C ARG A 536 21.29 15.20 22.31
N GLY A 537 22.13 16.12 22.77
CA GLY A 537 23.20 15.78 23.70
C GLY A 537 22.60 15.10 24.91
N LEU A 538 23.24 14.02 25.32
CA LEU A 538 22.95 13.30 26.55
C LEU A 538 23.07 14.25 27.74
N SER A 539 21.97 14.53 28.41
CA SER A 539 22.00 14.91 29.83
C SER A 539 21.17 13.90 30.61
N ASN A 540 21.87 13.09 31.39
CA ASN A 540 21.34 12.19 32.40
C ASN A 540 20.37 12.91 33.34
N SER A 541 19.14 12.42 33.40
CA SER A 541 18.39 12.35 34.65
C SER A 541 17.36 11.22 34.55
N TYR A 542 17.68 10.11 35.20
CA TYR A 542 16.75 9.04 35.53
C TYR A 542 15.55 9.62 36.30
N LEU A 543 14.35 9.42 35.76
CA LEU A 543 13.12 9.33 36.55
C LEU A 543 12.36 8.11 36.02
N ASP A 544 12.09 7.16 36.92
CA ASP A 544 11.41 5.90 36.65
C ASP A 544 10.01 6.13 36.04
N PRO A 545 9.57 5.32 35.06
CA PRO A 545 8.19 5.33 34.59
C PRO A 545 7.28 4.58 35.59
N PRO A 546 6.09 5.12 35.95
CA PRO A 546 5.09 4.35 36.65
C PRO A 546 4.46 3.31 35.71
N SER A 547 4.25 2.12 36.27
CA SER A 547 3.62 0.96 35.64
C SER A 547 2.25 1.26 35.03
N LEU A 548 2.08 1.00 33.74
CA LEU A 548 0.77 0.94 33.07
C LEU A 548 0.75 -0.25 32.09
N PHE A 549 0.63 -1.46 32.64
CA PHE A 549 0.08 -2.61 31.94
C PHE A 549 -1.15 -3.09 32.70
N SER A 550 -2.32 -2.63 32.28
CA SER A 550 -3.56 -3.42 32.26
C SER A 550 -4.68 -2.59 31.65
N SER A 551 -5.06 -2.86 30.39
CA SER A 551 -6.44 -2.77 29.91
C SER A 551 -6.56 -3.51 28.56
N PRO A 552 -7.64 -4.27 28.34
CA PRO A 552 -7.85 -5.06 27.13
C PRO A 552 -8.20 -4.20 25.91
N VAL A 553 -8.00 -4.77 24.73
CA VAL A 553 -8.43 -4.23 23.42
C VAL A 553 -9.94 -3.94 23.46
N PRO A 554 -10.42 -2.74 23.12
CA PRO A 554 -11.86 -2.48 23.07
C PRO A 554 -12.51 -3.23 21.90
N THR A 555 -13.44 -4.13 22.23
CA THR A 555 -14.66 -4.38 21.44
C THR A 555 -15.27 -3.05 20.99
N ALA A 556 -15.88 -3.00 19.80
CA ALA A 556 -16.61 -1.85 19.20
C ALA A 556 -16.65 -0.60 20.10
N MET A 557 -15.85 0.43 19.75
CA MET A 557 -15.66 1.61 20.61
C MET A 557 -17.01 2.09 21.14
N ALA A 558 -17.13 2.18 22.47
CA ALA A 558 -18.30 2.77 23.09
C ALA A 558 -18.51 4.18 22.53
N PRO A 559 -19.77 4.64 22.34
CA PRO A 559 -20.04 5.98 21.84
C PRO A 559 -19.27 7.02 22.67
N LYS A 560 -18.49 7.88 21.98
CA LYS A 560 -17.68 8.92 22.60
C LYS A 560 -18.53 10.18 22.78
N TYR A 561 -18.50 10.76 23.98
CA TYR A 561 -19.29 11.94 24.34
C TYR A 561 -18.38 13.07 24.77
N PHE A 562 -18.59 14.25 24.19
CA PHE A 562 -17.97 15.49 24.63
C PHE A 562 -18.95 16.34 25.43
N ILE A 563 -18.44 17.17 26.34
CA ILE A 563 -19.26 18.19 26.99
C ILE A 563 -19.68 19.20 25.90
N PRO A 564 -20.99 19.47 25.71
CA PRO A 564 -21.45 20.44 24.72
C PRO A 564 -20.76 21.81 24.88
N LEU A 565 -20.18 22.33 23.80
CA LEU A 565 -19.45 23.59 23.83
C LEU A 565 -20.41 24.79 23.94
N GLU A 566 -20.21 25.65 24.93
CA GLU A 566 -20.99 26.90 25.09
C GLU A 566 -20.72 27.84 23.91
N SER A 567 -21.77 28.46 23.36
CA SER A 567 -21.68 29.44 22.27
C SER A 567 -21.16 30.76 22.80
N ASN A 568 -19.85 30.81 23.01
CA ASN A 568 -19.17 31.90 23.69
C ASN A 568 -17.84 32.18 22.97
N PRO A 569 -17.61 33.42 22.47
CA PRO A 569 -16.38 33.75 21.77
C PRO A 569 -15.11 33.49 22.58
N ASP A 570 -15.13 33.67 23.91
CA ASP A 570 -13.94 33.41 24.74
C ASP A 570 -13.60 31.92 24.77
N VAL A 571 -14.62 31.06 24.85
CA VAL A 571 -14.46 29.59 24.81
C VAL A 571 -13.95 29.13 23.44
N PHE A 572 -14.54 29.64 22.35
CA PHE A 572 -14.12 29.33 20.99
C PHE A 572 -12.69 29.82 20.73
N ASN A 573 -12.36 31.05 21.14
CA ASN A 573 -11.04 31.63 20.98
C ASN A 573 -9.97 30.91 21.81
N ALA A 574 -10.32 30.46 23.03
CA ALA A 574 -9.44 29.62 23.83
C ALA A 574 -9.15 28.29 23.11
N LEU A 575 -10.18 27.64 22.55
CA LEU A 575 -10.02 26.37 21.83
C LEU A 575 -9.11 26.51 20.62
N ILE A 576 -9.39 27.47 19.73
CA ILE A 576 -8.59 27.64 18.51
C ILE A 576 -7.14 28.05 18.83
N THR A 577 -6.93 28.77 19.95
CA THR A 577 -5.58 29.08 20.44
C THR A 577 -4.85 27.80 20.88
N CYS A 578 -5.50 26.91 21.63
CA CYS A 578 -4.94 25.61 22.01
C CYS A 578 -4.63 24.72 20.78
N LEU A 579 -5.45 24.83 19.74
CA LEU A 579 -5.27 24.11 18.48
C LEU A 579 -4.19 24.74 17.58
N GLY A 580 -3.73 25.96 17.90
CA GLY A 580 -2.62 26.66 17.25
C GLY A 580 -3.04 27.55 16.08
N ILE A 581 -4.17 28.22 16.18
CA ILE A 581 -4.53 29.33 15.30
C ILE A 581 -3.76 30.60 15.70
N SER A 582 -3.38 31.39 14.68
CA SER A 582 -2.76 32.70 14.83
C SER A 582 -3.64 33.64 15.67
N PRO A 583 -3.05 34.45 16.57
CA PRO A 583 -3.81 35.45 17.33
C PRO A 583 -4.45 36.55 16.46
N ASN A 584 -4.12 36.57 15.15
CA ASN A 584 -4.74 37.48 14.18
C ASN A 584 -6.11 36.99 13.70
N LEU A 585 -6.57 35.81 14.12
CA LEU A 585 -7.87 35.27 13.76
C LEU A 585 -8.66 34.96 15.04
N ARG A 586 -9.92 35.40 15.10
CA ARG A 586 -10.78 35.20 16.28
C ARG A 586 -12.26 35.07 15.91
N PHE A 587 -13.01 34.37 16.75
CA PHE A 587 -14.46 34.46 16.79
C PHE A 587 -14.90 35.70 17.57
N GLN A 588 -15.97 36.35 17.09
CA GLN A 588 -16.68 37.41 17.79
C GLN A 588 -18.19 37.24 17.66
N ASP A 589 -18.94 37.68 18.65
CA ASP A 589 -20.40 37.67 18.59
C ASP A 589 -20.94 38.62 17.52
N VAL A 590 -22.01 38.18 16.85
CA VAL A 590 -22.82 39.00 15.95
C VAL A 590 -24.11 39.37 16.67
N TRP A 591 -24.11 40.54 17.31
CA TRP A 591 -25.23 41.01 18.14
C TRP A 591 -26.48 41.43 17.36
N THR A 592 -26.34 41.80 16.09
CA THR A 592 -27.45 42.26 15.27
C THR A 592 -27.26 41.86 13.81
N LEU A 593 -28.38 41.45 13.19
CA LEU A 593 -28.47 41.24 11.74
C LEU A 593 -29.15 42.41 11.03
N GLU A 594 -29.54 43.47 11.72
CA GLU A 594 -30.21 44.64 11.13
C GLU A 594 -29.19 45.73 10.71
N ASP A 595 -28.14 45.94 11.51
CA ASP A 595 -27.05 46.88 11.23
C ASP A 595 -25.72 46.14 11.15
N THR A 596 -25.44 45.55 10.00
CA THR A 596 -24.27 44.70 9.77
C THR A 596 -23.07 45.49 9.23
N ASN A 597 -23.15 46.83 9.20
CA ASN A 597 -22.10 47.68 8.62
C ASN A 597 -20.77 47.53 9.36
N GLU A 598 -20.80 47.41 10.70
CA GLU A 598 -19.60 47.22 11.51
C GLU A 598 -18.99 45.82 11.27
N LEU A 599 -19.80 44.77 11.25
CA LEU A 599 -19.34 43.40 10.98
C LEU A 599 -18.74 43.27 9.57
N LEU A 600 -19.40 43.83 8.56
CA LEU A 600 -18.97 43.75 7.16
C LEU A 600 -17.87 44.76 6.81
N SER A 601 -17.44 45.59 7.77
CA SER A 601 -16.29 46.49 7.60
C SER A 601 -14.95 45.78 7.81
N ILE A 602 -14.97 44.54 8.31
CA ILE A 602 -13.81 43.66 8.45
C ILE A 602 -14.04 42.35 7.68
N PRO A 603 -12.98 41.65 7.22
CA PRO A 603 -13.13 40.36 6.55
C PRO A 603 -13.79 39.30 7.46
N VAL A 604 -14.95 38.79 7.04
CA VAL A 604 -15.68 37.69 7.71
C VAL A 604 -15.41 36.40 6.95
N LEU A 605 -14.64 35.48 7.55
CA LEU A 605 -14.16 34.27 6.88
C LEU A 605 -15.12 33.09 7.05
N ALA A 606 -15.85 33.03 8.17
CA ALA A 606 -16.86 32.02 8.44
C ALA A 606 -17.94 32.57 9.38
N LEU A 607 -19.14 31.99 9.31
CA LEU A 607 -20.22 32.22 10.27
C LEU A 607 -20.57 30.91 10.95
N VAL A 608 -20.67 30.91 12.28
CA VAL A 608 -21.08 29.74 13.07
C VAL A 608 -22.37 30.09 13.79
N LEU A 609 -23.45 29.39 13.44
CA LEU A 609 -24.78 29.60 13.98
C LEU A 609 -25.12 28.42 14.90
N VAL A 610 -25.58 28.73 16.12
CA VAL A 610 -26.27 27.78 16.98
C VAL A 610 -27.75 28.15 17.11
N PHE A 611 -28.62 27.15 17.02
CA PHE A 611 -30.07 27.35 17.07
C PHE A 611 -30.76 26.09 17.62
N PRO A 612 -32.00 26.20 18.14
CA PRO A 612 -32.74 25.04 18.59
C PRO A 612 -33.17 24.17 17.41
N THR A 613 -33.00 22.86 17.50
CA THR A 613 -33.48 21.93 16.47
C THR A 613 -35.02 21.88 16.50
N THR A 614 -35.66 22.29 15.41
CA THR A 614 -37.13 22.27 15.27
C THR A 614 -37.57 21.27 14.20
N PRO A 615 -38.83 20.77 14.24
CA PRO A 615 -39.35 19.93 13.16
C PRO A 615 -39.27 20.57 11.76
N ALA A 616 -39.31 21.91 11.69
CA ALA A 616 -39.13 22.65 10.44
C ALA A 616 -37.70 22.54 9.90
N TYR A 617 -36.69 22.57 10.78
CA TYR A 617 -35.30 22.31 10.43
C TYR A 617 -35.12 20.86 9.94
N ASP A 618 -35.62 19.88 10.69
CA ASP A 618 -35.50 18.46 10.32
C ASP A 618 -36.10 18.16 8.94
N ALA A 619 -37.26 18.77 8.64
CA ALA A 619 -37.90 18.62 7.34
C ALA A 619 -37.07 19.23 6.19
N ARG A 620 -36.38 20.35 6.45
CA ARG A 620 -35.47 20.96 5.48
C ARG A 620 -34.22 20.11 5.27
N ALA A 621 -33.58 19.66 6.35
CA ALA A 621 -32.42 18.79 6.28
C ALA A 621 -32.73 17.51 5.49
N GLN A 622 -33.87 16.87 5.75
CA GLN A 622 -34.34 15.71 4.97
C GLN A 622 -34.57 16.04 3.49
N THR A 623 -35.07 17.24 3.17
CA THR A 623 -35.29 17.67 1.78
C THR A 623 -33.95 17.89 1.07
N ASP A 624 -33.03 18.60 1.71
CA ASP A 624 -31.72 18.89 1.15
C ASP A 624 -30.86 17.59 1.04
N ASP A 625 -31.05 16.60 1.92
CA ASP A 625 -30.33 15.31 1.90
C ASP A 625 -31.00 14.22 1.02
N ALA A 626 -32.22 14.43 0.51
CA ALA A 626 -33.01 13.38 -0.13
C ALA A 626 -32.31 12.78 -1.36
N ASP A 627 -31.70 13.64 -2.17
CA ASP A 627 -30.97 13.29 -3.40
C ASP A 627 -29.45 13.54 -3.28
N ALA A 628 -28.97 13.90 -2.09
CA ALA A 628 -27.54 14.13 -1.84
C ALA A 628 -26.78 12.80 -1.69
N ASP A 629 -25.60 12.73 -2.29
CA ASP A 629 -24.65 11.65 -2.08
C ASP A 629 -24.18 11.66 -0.61
N ASP A 630 -24.07 10.47 -0.02
CA ASP A 630 -23.52 10.31 1.32
C ASP A 630 -21.99 10.29 1.23
N TRP A 631 -21.35 11.39 1.62
CA TRP A 631 -19.90 11.57 1.58
C TRP A 631 -19.15 10.60 2.50
N MET A 632 -19.84 9.92 3.43
CA MET A 632 -19.26 8.81 4.20
C MET A 632 -19.20 7.50 3.42
N VAL A 633 -19.91 7.39 2.29
CA VAL A 633 -20.04 6.17 1.48
C VAL A 633 -19.46 6.35 0.08
N THR A 634 -19.78 7.47 -0.56
CA THR A 634 -19.38 7.84 -1.93
C THR A 634 -18.87 9.27 -1.91
N HIS A 635 -17.57 9.44 -2.09
CA HIS A 635 -16.91 10.73 -2.14
C HIS A 635 -15.93 10.74 -3.33
N GLN A 636 -15.95 11.81 -4.13
CA GLN A 636 -15.05 12.03 -5.26
C GLN A 636 -14.17 13.24 -4.94
N GLU A 637 -12.86 13.05 -4.87
CA GLU A 637 -11.88 14.09 -4.49
C GLU A 637 -11.83 15.27 -5.48
N ASP A 638 -12.26 15.06 -6.73
CA ASP A 638 -12.25 16.08 -7.79
C ASP A 638 -13.34 17.18 -7.60
N ASP A 639 -14.26 17.02 -6.64
CA ASP A 639 -15.40 17.90 -6.39
C ASP A 639 -15.27 18.77 -5.11
N GLU A 640 -14.12 18.78 -4.42
CA GLU A 640 -13.97 19.46 -3.13
C GLU A 640 -13.68 20.98 -3.24
N ASP A 641 -14.75 21.75 -3.40
CA ASP A 641 -14.71 23.21 -3.21
C ASP A 641 -14.81 23.64 -1.73
N ALA A 642 -15.22 22.72 -0.84
CA ALA A 642 -15.25 22.89 0.60
C ALA A 642 -14.95 21.56 1.32
N LEU A 643 -14.08 21.61 2.32
CA LEU A 643 -13.72 20.47 3.16
C LEU A 643 -14.76 20.27 4.26
N TRP A 644 -15.29 19.05 4.35
CA TRP A 644 -16.34 18.70 5.30
C TRP A 644 -15.95 17.49 6.16
N PHE A 645 -16.11 17.64 7.48
CA PHE A 645 -15.90 16.58 8.47
C PHE A 645 -17.22 16.04 9.01
N LYS A 646 -17.37 14.70 9.00
CA LYS A 646 -18.49 14.02 9.66
C LYS A 646 -18.32 14.04 11.18
N GLN A 647 -19.38 14.41 11.88
CA GLN A 647 -19.45 14.27 13.33
C GLN A 647 -19.68 12.81 13.73
N THR A 648 -18.74 12.24 14.48
CA THR A 648 -18.89 10.91 15.12
C THR A 648 -18.86 10.96 16.65
N ILE A 649 -18.47 12.09 17.23
CA ILE A 649 -18.47 12.33 18.68
C ILE A 649 -19.79 12.96 19.08
N HIS A 650 -20.51 12.35 20.02
CA HIS A 650 -21.76 12.88 20.54
C HIS A 650 -21.52 14.22 21.25
N ASN A 651 -22.46 15.15 21.09
CA ASN A 651 -22.42 16.51 21.68
C ASN A 651 -21.24 17.40 21.21
N ALA A 652 -20.61 17.08 20.08
CA ALA A 652 -19.45 17.80 19.56
C ALA A 652 -19.75 18.79 18.42
N CYS A 653 -21.00 19.15 18.12
CA CYS A 653 -21.33 19.97 16.94
C CYS A 653 -20.65 21.33 16.94
N GLY A 654 -20.42 21.93 18.11
CA GLY A 654 -19.62 23.15 18.24
C GLY A 654 -18.15 22.96 17.82
N LEU A 655 -17.52 21.82 18.15
CA LEU A 655 -16.17 21.48 17.68
C LEU A 655 -16.13 21.35 16.16
N TYR A 656 -17.07 20.60 15.58
CA TYR A 656 -17.09 20.37 14.14
C TYR A 656 -17.35 21.66 13.36
N ALA A 657 -18.22 22.56 13.85
CA ALA A 657 -18.40 23.88 13.27
C ALA A 657 -17.12 24.73 13.30
N ILE A 658 -16.31 24.64 14.37
CA ILE A 658 -14.99 25.29 14.44
C ILE A 658 -14.02 24.68 13.42
N LEU A 659 -13.96 23.35 13.34
CA LEU A 659 -13.07 22.67 12.39
C LEU A 659 -13.45 23.00 10.93
N HIS A 660 -14.74 22.99 10.61
CA HIS A 660 -15.26 23.42 9.30
C HIS A 660 -14.88 24.87 8.99
N ALA A 661 -15.03 25.78 9.96
CA ALA A 661 -14.66 27.18 9.79
C ALA A 661 -13.16 27.36 9.49
N LEU A 662 -12.30 26.62 10.19
CA LEU A 662 -10.84 26.78 10.10
C LEU A 662 -10.21 26.02 8.93
N ALA A 663 -10.83 24.93 8.47
CA ALA A 663 -10.30 24.13 7.36
C ALA A 663 -10.66 24.68 5.98
N ASN A 664 -11.48 25.72 5.92
CA ASN A 664 -12.02 26.26 4.67
C ASN A 664 -11.61 27.72 4.43
N GLY A 665 -11.70 28.12 3.16
CA GLY A 665 -11.42 29.49 2.74
C GLY A 665 -10.04 30.01 3.19
N ARG A 666 -9.99 31.31 3.47
CA ARG A 666 -8.79 32.00 3.95
C ARG A 666 -8.42 31.68 5.39
N ALA A 667 -9.30 31.04 6.17
CA ALA A 667 -8.98 30.72 7.57
C ALA A 667 -7.76 29.78 7.68
N LYS A 668 -7.55 28.93 6.67
CA LYS A 668 -6.37 28.05 6.53
C LYS A 668 -5.03 28.80 6.63
N ASP A 669 -4.97 30.02 6.14
CA ASP A 669 -3.74 30.83 6.12
C ASP A 669 -3.29 31.26 7.52
N PHE A 670 -4.16 31.12 8.53
CA PHE A 670 -3.90 31.51 9.92
C PHE A 670 -3.52 30.31 10.81
N ILE A 671 -3.45 29.10 10.26
CA ILE A 671 -3.03 27.91 11.02
C ILE A 671 -1.51 27.94 11.21
N GLN A 672 -1.05 27.85 12.46
CA GLN A 672 0.39 27.88 12.73
C GLN A 672 1.05 26.54 12.35
N PRO A 673 2.15 26.55 11.56
CA PRO A 673 2.85 25.32 11.20
C PRO A 673 3.33 24.52 12.42
N GLY A 674 3.11 23.20 12.39
CA GLY A 674 3.45 22.27 13.47
C GLY A 674 2.50 22.31 14.67
N SER A 675 1.39 23.05 14.59
CA SER A 675 0.34 23.03 15.60
C SER A 675 -0.47 21.71 15.57
N VAL A 676 -1.33 21.52 16.59
CA VAL A 676 -2.28 20.40 16.63
C VAL A 676 -3.16 20.43 15.39
N LEU A 677 -3.69 21.60 15.01
CA LEU A 677 -4.57 21.74 13.86
C LEU A 677 -3.85 21.56 12.53
N ASP A 678 -2.63 22.10 12.38
CA ASP A 678 -1.80 21.88 11.19
C ASP A 678 -1.52 20.40 10.98
N THR A 679 -1.20 19.69 12.07
CA THR A 679 -0.96 18.24 12.04
C THR A 679 -2.22 17.48 11.66
N LEU A 680 -3.35 17.79 12.31
CA LEU A 680 -4.63 17.13 12.03
C LEU A 680 -5.08 17.35 10.60
N PHE A 681 -5.10 18.59 10.12
CA PHE A 681 -5.52 18.90 8.74
C PHE A 681 -4.53 18.38 7.69
N SER A 682 -3.23 18.35 7.98
CA SER A 682 -2.27 17.69 7.08
C SER A 682 -2.49 16.18 6.98
N ILE A 683 -2.96 15.54 8.06
CA ILE A 683 -3.29 14.11 8.08
C ILE A 683 -4.63 13.87 7.37
N THR A 684 -5.64 14.71 7.62
CA THR A 684 -7.00 14.51 7.10
C THR A 684 -7.22 15.04 5.68
N ALA A 685 -6.40 15.97 5.18
CA ALA A 685 -6.53 16.53 3.83
C ALA A 685 -6.54 15.49 2.69
N PRO A 686 -5.72 14.42 2.70
CA PRO A 686 -5.79 13.37 1.67
C PRO A 686 -6.75 12.22 2.02
N MET A 687 -7.60 12.37 3.05
CA MET A 687 -8.47 11.31 3.55
C MET A 687 -9.91 11.56 3.13
N ASN A 688 -10.66 10.49 2.87
CA ASN A 688 -12.11 10.63 2.72
C ASN A 688 -12.76 11.00 4.07
N PRO A 689 -14.00 11.51 4.06
CA PRO A 689 -14.68 11.97 5.28
C PRO A 689 -14.80 10.93 6.39
N ALA A 690 -14.91 9.64 6.06
CA ALA A 690 -14.96 8.56 7.04
C ALA A 690 -13.61 8.33 7.75
N GLN A 691 -12.52 8.38 7.00
CA GLN A 691 -11.16 8.29 7.55
C GLN A 691 -10.81 9.54 8.36
N ALA A 692 -11.15 10.74 7.86
CA ALA A 692 -10.95 11.99 8.56
C ALA A 692 -11.69 12.02 9.90
N ALA A 693 -12.94 11.55 9.94
CA ALA A 693 -13.71 11.41 11.17
C ALA A 693 -13.04 10.49 12.20
N MET A 694 -12.49 9.36 11.77
CA MET A 694 -11.76 8.44 12.66
C MET A 694 -10.49 9.07 13.25
N VAL A 695 -9.75 9.86 12.47
CA VAL A 695 -8.57 10.58 12.96
C VAL A 695 -8.96 11.63 14.00
N LEU A 696 -10.01 12.42 13.73
CA LEU A 696 -10.52 13.42 14.68
C LEU A 696 -11.03 12.76 15.96
N GLU A 697 -11.78 11.67 15.86
CA GLU A 697 -12.33 10.94 17.01
C GLU A 697 -11.25 10.32 17.91
N THR A 698 -10.16 9.83 17.30
CA THR A 698 -9.08 9.14 18.02
C THR A 698 -7.92 10.06 18.45
N SER A 699 -7.94 11.33 18.05
CA SER A 699 -6.90 12.30 18.44
C SER A 699 -7.00 12.66 19.92
N LYS A 700 -5.97 12.27 20.67
CA LYS A 700 -5.84 12.60 22.10
C LYS A 700 -5.47 14.06 22.30
N GLU A 701 -4.76 14.66 21.34
CA GLU A 701 -4.35 16.05 21.36
C GLU A 701 -5.55 16.98 21.15
N LEU A 702 -6.45 16.63 20.21
CA LEU A 702 -7.71 17.33 19.99
C LEU A 702 -8.60 17.23 21.24
N GLU A 703 -8.75 16.02 21.78
CA GLU A 703 -9.53 15.76 22.99
C GLU A 703 -8.98 16.53 24.20
N ALA A 704 -7.65 16.53 24.41
CA ALA A 704 -7.04 17.28 25.50
C ALA A 704 -7.22 18.81 25.36
N ALA A 705 -7.11 19.34 24.14
CA ALA A 705 -7.38 20.76 23.87
C ALA A 705 -8.85 21.09 24.16
N TYR A 706 -9.77 20.25 23.70
CA TYR A 706 -11.21 20.39 23.94
C TYR A 706 -11.56 20.35 25.43
N ASP A 707 -11.10 19.33 26.15
CA ASP A 707 -11.36 19.14 27.59
C ASP A 707 -10.87 20.32 28.43
N SER A 708 -9.80 20.99 27.99
CA SER A 708 -9.25 22.15 28.70
C SER A 708 -10.18 23.37 28.69
N VAL A 709 -11.10 23.46 27.72
CA VAL A 709 -11.99 24.61 27.52
C VAL A 709 -13.47 24.28 27.67
N ALA A 710 -13.88 23.03 27.53
CA ALA A 710 -15.30 22.65 27.46
C ALA A 710 -16.12 22.92 28.74
N LYS A 711 -15.45 23.16 29.87
CA LYS A 711 -16.07 23.55 31.15
C LYS A 711 -15.98 25.06 31.45
N GLN A 712 -15.39 25.82 30.53
CA GLN A 712 -15.35 27.28 30.59
C GLN A 712 -16.65 27.84 30.02
N GLY A 713 -16.87 29.14 30.20
CA GLY A 713 -18.07 29.83 29.75
C GLY A 713 -18.79 30.54 30.90
N SER A 714 -19.96 31.09 30.57
CA SER A 714 -20.80 31.86 31.50
C SER A 714 -21.87 30.99 32.17
N THR A 715 -22.10 29.78 31.67
CA THR A 715 -23.10 28.83 32.18
C THR A 715 -22.44 27.59 32.77
N VAL A 716 -23.19 26.83 33.57
CA VAL A 716 -22.70 25.57 34.12
C VAL A 716 -22.78 24.50 33.02
N ALA A 717 -21.63 23.97 32.62
CA ALA A 717 -21.56 22.92 31.60
C ALA A 717 -22.31 21.65 32.06
N PRO A 718 -23.18 21.08 31.21
CA PRO A 718 -23.86 19.82 31.53
C PRO A 718 -22.88 18.63 31.47
N PRO A 719 -23.26 17.47 32.05
CA PRO A 719 -22.59 16.20 31.79
C PRO A 719 -22.45 15.91 30.28
N ALA A 720 -21.37 15.23 29.89
CA ALA A 720 -21.11 14.92 28.48
C ALA A 720 -22.19 14.05 27.82
N GLU A 721 -22.89 13.23 28.61
CA GLU A 721 -23.93 12.29 28.13
C GLU A 721 -25.33 12.91 28.06
N ASP A 722 -25.54 14.14 28.56
CA ASP A 722 -26.85 14.79 28.54
C ASP A 722 -27.21 15.24 27.11
N GLU A 723 -28.45 15.00 26.69
CA GLU A 723 -28.95 15.50 25.41
C GLU A 723 -29.17 17.02 25.46
N VAL A 724 -28.66 17.73 24.45
CA VAL A 724 -28.88 19.16 24.26
C VAL A 724 -29.73 19.42 23.02
N ASN A 725 -30.67 20.36 23.11
CA ASN A 725 -31.63 20.67 22.04
C ASN A 725 -31.13 21.74 21.05
N HIS A 726 -29.83 22.06 21.06
CA HIS A 726 -29.24 23.10 20.22
C HIS A 726 -28.18 22.48 19.32
N HIS A 727 -28.12 22.97 18.07
CA HIS A 727 -27.22 22.44 17.05
C HIS A 727 -26.40 23.54 16.40
N TYR A 728 -25.14 23.25 16.11
CA TYR A 728 -24.23 24.17 15.42
C TYR A 728 -24.11 23.82 13.95
N ILE A 729 -24.13 24.85 13.10
CA ILE A 729 -23.77 24.77 11.68
C ILE A 729 -22.77 25.86 11.32
N CYS A 730 -21.97 25.62 10.29
CA CYS A 730 -20.97 26.55 9.80
C CYS A 730 -21.26 26.96 8.35
N PHE A 731 -21.06 28.24 8.04
CA PHE A 731 -21.10 28.76 6.68
C PHE A 731 -19.72 29.27 6.28
N VAL A 732 -19.23 28.79 5.13
CA VAL A 732 -17.91 29.14 4.57
C VAL A 732 -18.03 29.39 3.07
N LYS A 733 -17.11 30.17 2.52
CA LYS A 733 -17.08 30.48 1.08
C LYS A 733 -15.86 29.87 0.42
N SER A 734 -16.03 29.23 -0.74
CA SER A 734 -14.90 28.81 -1.56
C SER A 734 -14.23 30.04 -2.17
N PRO A 735 -12.92 30.27 -1.95
CA PRO A 735 -12.20 31.38 -2.56
C PRO A 735 -11.99 31.17 -4.07
N ASP A 736 -12.08 29.91 -4.52
CA ASP A 736 -11.81 29.51 -5.90
C ASP A 736 -13.04 29.70 -6.79
N THR A 737 -14.23 29.31 -6.30
CA THR A 737 -15.48 29.41 -7.07
C THR A 737 -16.45 30.49 -6.58
N GLY A 738 -16.27 30.98 -5.36
CA GLY A 738 -17.17 31.94 -4.73
C GLY A 738 -18.50 31.32 -4.28
N HIS A 739 -18.64 30.00 -4.32
CA HIS A 739 -19.80 29.28 -3.80
C HIS A 739 -19.84 29.36 -2.26
N LEU A 740 -21.03 29.55 -1.70
CA LEU A 740 -21.29 29.50 -0.27
C LEU A 740 -21.70 28.08 0.13
N PHE A 741 -21.00 27.50 1.09
CA PHE A 741 -21.29 26.18 1.62
C PHE A 741 -21.83 26.25 3.03
N GLU A 742 -22.88 25.47 3.28
CA GLU A 742 -23.37 25.14 4.61
C GLU A 742 -22.78 23.79 5.03
N LEU A 743 -22.08 23.78 6.15
CA LEU A 743 -21.36 22.64 6.70
C LEU A 743 -21.97 22.25 8.04
N ASP A 744 -22.47 21.02 8.10
CA ASP A 744 -23.05 20.41 9.29
C ASP A 744 -22.55 18.96 9.40
N GLY A 745 -21.92 18.63 10.52
CA GLY A 745 -21.32 17.30 10.73
C GLY A 745 -22.34 16.16 10.81
N ASP A 746 -23.61 16.44 11.09
CA ASP A 746 -24.66 15.41 11.16
C ASP A 746 -25.27 15.07 9.80
N ARG A 747 -24.99 15.86 8.76
CA ARG A 747 -25.53 15.67 7.41
C ARG A 747 -24.75 14.64 6.59
N LYS A 748 -25.22 14.41 5.35
CA LYS A 748 -24.57 13.54 4.37
C LYS A 748 -23.31 14.14 3.73
N GLY A 749 -23.12 15.45 3.79
CA GLY A 749 -22.00 16.17 3.17
C GLY A 749 -22.20 17.68 3.24
N PRO A 750 -21.32 18.48 2.60
CA PRO A 750 -21.49 19.93 2.47
C PRO A 750 -22.69 20.26 1.58
N VAL A 751 -23.41 21.32 1.90
CA VAL A 751 -24.55 21.80 1.09
C VAL A 751 -24.18 23.08 0.37
N ASP A 752 -24.06 22.98 -0.95
CA ASP A 752 -23.80 24.12 -1.82
C ASP A 752 -25.06 25.02 -1.92
N ARG A 753 -24.91 26.28 -1.52
CA ARG A 753 -25.95 27.33 -1.59
C ARG A 753 -25.76 28.23 -2.81
N GLY A 754 -24.79 27.92 -3.67
CA GLY A 754 -24.46 28.61 -4.91
C GLY A 754 -23.56 29.84 -4.70
N VAL A 755 -23.27 30.55 -5.81
CA VAL A 755 -22.52 31.80 -5.78
C VAL A 755 -23.40 32.91 -5.20
N ILE A 756 -23.12 33.28 -3.96
CA ILE A 756 -23.79 34.37 -3.24
C ILE A 756 -22.78 35.52 -3.08
N ASP A 757 -23.26 36.77 -3.02
CA ASP A 757 -22.39 37.97 -2.91
C ASP A 757 -21.33 38.07 -4.04
N GLU A 758 -21.77 38.21 -5.31
CA GLU A 758 -20.91 38.23 -6.51
C GLU A 758 -19.76 39.26 -6.48
N ASP A 759 -19.97 40.37 -5.77
CA ASP A 759 -19.01 41.47 -5.62
C ASP A 759 -17.97 41.23 -4.52
N GLN A 760 -18.22 40.28 -3.61
CA GLN A 760 -17.34 39.90 -2.49
C GLN A 760 -17.00 38.42 -2.58
N ARG A 761 -16.23 38.03 -3.60
CA ARG A 761 -16.05 36.60 -3.95
C ARG A 761 -15.35 35.74 -2.90
N VAL A 762 -14.56 36.34 -2.02
CA VAL A 762 -13.64 35.60 -1.14
C VAL A 762 -14.14 35.53 0.31
N ASP A 763 -14.74 36.59 0.82
CA ASP A 763 -15.24 36.69 2.20
C ASP A 763 -16.78 36.73 2.22
N LEU A 764 -17.38 36.47 3.38
CA LEU A 764 -18.84 36.47 3.55
C LEU A 764 -19.41 37.90 3.50
N GLY A 765 -20.53 38.05 2.79
CA GLY A 765 -21.17 39.34 2.53
C GLY A 765 -22.61 39.47 3.04
N PRO A 766 -23.31 40.57 2.71
CA PRO A 766 -24.67 40.85 3.17
C PRO A 766 -25.69 39.74 2.85
N LYS A 767 -25.61 39.10 1.68
CA LYS A 767 -26.56 38.04 1.29
C LYS A 767 -26.28 36.73 2.04
N SER A 768 -25.02 36.49 2.41
CA SER A 768 -24.68 35.36 3.30
C SER A 768 -25.41 35.47 4.66
N LEU A 769 -25.60 36.70 5.17
CA LEU A 769 -26.39 36.95 6.39
C LEU A 769 -27.90 36.83 6.17
N GLU A 770 -28.42 36.97 4.93
CA GLU A 770 -29.84 36.70 4.63
C GLU A 770 -30.19 35.22 4.83
N LEU A 771 -29.29 34.31 4.45
CA LEU A 771 -29.47 32.87 4.69
C LEU A 771 -29.56 32.55 6.20
N VAL A 772 -28.74 33.20 7.02
CA VAL A 772 -28.83 33.09 8.49
C VAL A 772 -30.18 33.62 9.01
N ARG A 773 -30.70 34.71 8.44
CA ARG A 773 -32.04 35.22 8.81
C ARG A 773 -33.15 34.22 8.47
N GLU A 774 -33.01 33.40 7.42
CA GLU A 774 -33.97 32.34 7.11
C GLU A 774 -34.01 31.26 8.19
N TYR A 775 -32.84 30.84 8.69
CA TYR A 775 -32.73 29.90 9.81
C TYR A 775 -33.39 30.43 11.08
N ILE A 776 -33.16 31.71 11.41
CA ILE A 776 -33.79 32.35 12.58
C ILE A 776 -35.31 32.40 12.42
N LYS A 777 -35.83 32.67 11.21
CA LYS A 777 -37.28 32.66 10.94
C LYS A 777 -37.90 31.26 11.08
N MET A 778 -37.15 30.20 10.77
CA MET A 778 -37.59 28.80 10.95
C MET A 778 -37.74 28.40 12.43
N GLY A 779 -37.14 29.15 13.35
CA GLY A 779 -37.32 28.98 14.79
C GLY A 779 -38.70 29.40 15.33
N GLU A 780 -39.63 29.85 14.47
CA GLU A 780 -41.02 30.23 14.84
C GLU A 780 -41.15 31.22 16.03
N GLY A 781 -40.16 32.09 16.23
CA GLY A 781 -40.13 33.05 17.33
C GLY A 781 -39.37 32.58 18.58
N ASP A 782 -38.72 31.42 18.52
CA ASP A 782 -37.70 31.02 19.50
C ASP A 782 -36.49 31.96 19.39
N VAL A 783 -36.17 32.61 20.51
CA VAL A 783 -35.08 33.58 20.61
C VAL A 783 -33.75 32.94 21.04
N ASN A 784 -33.70 31.62 21.23
CA ASN A 784 -32.52 30.90 21.72
C ASN A 784 -31.53 30.55 20.57
N PHE A 785 -31.15 31.53 19.76
CA PHE A 785 -30.07 31.38 18.78
C PHE A 785 -28.88 32.27 19.14
N SER A 786 -27.70 31.89 18.67
CA SER A 786 -26.50 32.73 18.73
C SER A 786 -25.69 32.59 17.45
N LEU A 787 -25.04 33.67 17.04
CA LEU A 787 -24.24 33.75 15.82
C LEU A 787 -22.87 34.32 16.15
N MET A 788 -21.83 33.60 15.76
CA MET A 788 -20.45 34.06 15.83
C MET A 788 -19.85 34.19 14.44
N ALA A 789 -19.02 35.21 14.26
CA ALA A 789 -18.25 35.43 13.04
C ALA A 789 -16.77 35.17 13.30
N LEU A 790 -16.13 34.40 12.43
CA LEU A 790 -14.68 34.24 12.38
C LEU A 790 -14.10 35.39 11.57
N VAL A 791 -13.35 36.28 12.22
CA VAL A 791 -12.87 37.53 11.64
C VAL A 791 -11.37 37.70 11.80
N GLU A 792 -10.77 38.40 10.85
CA GLU A 792 -9.37 38.83 10.93
C GLU A 792 -9.25 40.06 11.87
N ASN A 793 -8.30 40.02 12.80
CA ASN A 793 -7.94 41.15 13.63
C ASN A 793 -7.20 42.19 12.78
N THR A 794 -7.90 43.26 12.38
CA THR A 794 -7.24 44.46 11.85
C THR A 794 -6.65 45.26 13.01
N SER A 795 -5.38 45.00 13.33
CA SER A 795 -4.58 45.83 14.26
C SER A 795 -3.87 46.95 13.50
#